data_AF-D7TTZ0-F1
#
_entry.id   AF-D7TTZ0-F1
#
_cell.length_a   1.000
_cell.length_b   1.000
_cell.length_c   1.000
_cell.angle_alpha   90.00
_cell.angle_beta   90.00
_cell.angle_gamma   90.00
#
_symmetry.space_group_name_H-M   'P 1'
#
loop_
_entity.id
_entity.type
_entity.pdbx_description
1 polymer ?
#
loop_
_entity_poly.entity_id
_entity_poly.type
_entity_poly.pdbx_seq_one_letter_code
_entity_poly.pdbx_strand_id
1 'polypeptide(L)'
;MLIEKLSYAVSGISGEDGKKSVAVFAEKMRVLPCLVWQRISKVGRDDPKRVIHSLKVGVSLTLVSLLYLMEPLFKGIGENAIWAVMTVVVVLEFTAGATLCKGLNRGLGTVLAGSLAFLMEYIATSSGHVFRAVFIGTAVFLTGAVATYIRFFPFIKKNYDYGVVIFILTFNLITVSSYRVDNVLQLAHERFYTIVIGCAICLFMSLLIFPNWSGEALHNSMVCKLEGLAKSVEACVDEYFNNAEEQEKKDEPSEDPIYKGYKAVLDSKSTEETLALHASWEPRHSIHCYRFPGQQYVKLGAALRHFGYTIVALHGCLQTEIQTPHSVRALFKDPCFQVAAEVSKVLKELANCIRARRHCGQELLSDHLHEALQDLNTAVKSQPRLFLGSNKNQATNMLAVAAATARQKREKYSGVSLSSVKTDSSALMEWKSKRASEQSSEADRKVLRPTLSKLAITSLEFSEALPFAAFASLLVETVARLELVIAEVEELARVASFKEYKPDDEFVMACCVSNSALQWWKTSPRSLFGWNTGRKNTDDSPQPKYYDIDLPFSPSLVAKTFLRGKELKCCYKASIDGFSATNFHGCCDFKGPCVIIGYTNKSFKFGAFNPEGYRSTDDYYDTFDAFLFYWTDNEKSDPIILPKVGGSGAALFDYARGGPQFGADGLLIGPPLAPVMGGFAGPDTNSGIGDLRQAKSRLGLSYAKRVDGKESLFGDESRATLEEVQVFCSPQIASLY
;
A
#
# COMPACT_ATOMS: atom_id res chain seq x y z
N MET A 1 -42.44 -20.13 -3.77
CA MET A 1 -42.60 -18.97 -4.67
C MET A 1 -41.44 -18.72 -5.64
N LEU A 2 -40.18 -18.49 -5.23
CA LEU A 2 -39.05 -18.35 -6.20
C LEU A 2 -38.67 -19.68 -6.89
N ILE A 3 -38.77 -20.79 -6.16
CA ILE A 3 -38.52 -22.15 -6.67
C ILE A 3 -39.61 -22.60 -7.66
N GLU A 4 -40.86 -22.20 -7.44
CA GLU A 4 -41.98 -22.49 -8.37
C GLU A 4 -41.90 -21.66 -9.66
N LYS A 5 -41.48 -20.40 -9.57
CA LYS A 5 -41.29 -19.55 -10.77
C LYS A 5 -40.14 -20.05 -11.65
N LEU A 6 -39.11 -20.66 -11.06
CA LEU A 6 -38.05 -21.34 -11.82
C LEU A 6 -38.54 -22.64 -12.48
N SER A 7 -39.44 -23.38 -11.83
CA SER A 7 -40.03 -24.60 -12.41
C SER A 7 -40.84 -24.34 -13.69
N TYR A 8 -41.55 -23.21 -13.75
CA TYR A 8 -42.33 -22.80 -14.94
C TYR A 8 -41.46 -22.31 -16.11
N ALA A 9 -40.29 -21.72 -15.84
CA ALA A 9 -39.35 -21.34 -16.89
C ALA A 9 -38.65 -22.56 -17.52
N VAL A 10 -38.57 -23.68 -16.80
CA VAL A 10 -37.91 -24.92 -17.21
C VAL A 10 -38.80 -25.80 -18.10
N SER A 11 -40.13 -25.61 -18.08
CA SER A 11 -41.08 -26.43 -18.84
C SER A 11 -41.07 -26.15 -20.36
N GLY A 12 -40.41 -25.07 -20.80
CA GLY A 12 -40.40 -24.62 -22.20
C GLY A 12 -39.21 -25.07 -23.05
N ILE A 13 -38.22 -25.79 -22.49
CA ILE A 13 -36.99 -26.15 -23.21
C ILE A 13 -36.97 -27.67 -23.47
N SER A 14 -37.70 -28.09 -24.51
CA SER A 14 -37.64 -29.47 -25.00
C SER A 14 -36.49 -29.62 -26.00
N GLY A 15 -35.29 -29.88 -25.48
CA GLY A 15 -34.11 -30.24 -26.26
C GLY A 15 -33.04 -30.90 -25.38
N GLU A 16 -32.32 -31.90 -25.91
CA GLU A 16 -31.29 -32.67 -25.19
C GLU A 16 -30.16 -31.79 -24.60
N ASP A 17 -29.87 -30.64 -25.23
CA ASP A 17 -28.88 -29.67 -24.75
C ASP A 17 -29.34 -28.87 -23.53
N GLY A 18 -30.65 -28.65 -23.37
CA GLY A 18 -31.23 -27.97 -22.20
C GLY A 18 -31.07 -28.80 -20.92
N LYS A 19 -31.20 -30.13 -21.02
CA LYS A 19 -31.04 -31.05 -19.88
C LYS A 19 -29.59 -31.13 -19.39
N LYS A 20 -28.61 -31.08 -20.30
CA LYS A 20 -27.17 -31.05 -19.95
C LYS A 20 -26.77 -29.74 -19.25
N SER A 21 -27.27 -28.61 -19.74
CA SER A 21 -27.01 -27.29 -19.13
C SER A 21 -27.58 -27.18 -17.70
N VAL A 22 -28.80 -27.71 -17.47
CA VAL A 22 -29.43 -27.74 -16.14
C VAL A 22 -28.69 -28.66 -15.17
N ALA A 23 -28.18 -29.81 -15.64
CA ALA A 23 -27.38 -30.72 -14.82
C ALA A 23 -26.04 -30.09 -14.38
N VAL A 24 -25.35 -29.42 -15.30
CA VAL A 24 -24.09 -28.69 -15.00
C VAL A 24 -24.34 -27.51 -14.06
N PHE A 25 -25.46 -26.80 -14.21
CA PHE A 25 -25.84 -25.72 -13.30
C PHE A 25 -26.18 -26.22 -11.90
N ALA A 26 -26.90 -27.34 -11.79
CA ALA A 26 -27.22 -27.98 -10.50
C ALA A 26 -25.96 -28.50 -9.78
N GLU A 27 -24.98 -28.99 -10.53
CA GLU A 27 -23.69 -29.44 -9.99
C GLU A 27 -22.84 -28.24 -9.51
N LYS A 28 -22.75 -27.15 -10.29
CA LYS A 28 -22.12 -25.89 -9.85
C LYS A 28 -22.78 -25.30 -8.59
N MET A 29 -24.11 -25.36 -8.50
CA MET A 29 -24.87 -24.92 -7.32
C MET A 29 -24.64 -25.78 -6.07
N ARG A 30 -24.21 -27.04 -6.20
CA ARG A 30 -23.82 -27.89 -5.06
C ARG A 30 -22.38 -27.67 -4.61
N VAL A 31 -21.49 -27.32 -5.53
CA VAL A 31 -20.07 -27.10 -5.23
C VAL A 31 -19.81 -25.72 -4.63
N LEU A 32 -20.56 -24.68 -5.04
CA LEU A 32 -20.42 -23.32 -4.51
C LEU A 32 -20.56 -23.23 -2.97
N PRO A 33 -21.60 -23.81 -2.34
CA PRO A 33 -21.77 -23.78 -0.89
C PRO A 33 -20.61 -24.46 -0.15
N CYS A 34 -20.10 -25.57 -0.68
CA CYS A 34 -18.96 -26.28 -0.09
C CYS A 34 -17.67 -25.46 -0.18
N LEU A 35 -17.38 -24.82 -1.31
CA LEU A 35 -16.19 -23.96 -1.48
C LEU A 35 -16.29 -22.70 -0.62
N VAL A 36 -17.47 -22.09 -0.57
CA VAL A 36 -17.77 -20.94 0.31
C VAL A 36 -17.60 -21.34 1.77
N TRP A 37 -18.12 -22.51 2.17
CA TRP A 37 -17.95 -23.04 3.53
C TRP A 37 -16.49 -23.32 3.87
N GLN A 38 -15.70 -23.88 2.94
CA GLN A 38 -14.27 -24.10 3.13
C GLN A 38 -13.51 -22.78 3.31
N ARG A 39 -13.80 -21.75 2.51
CA ARG A 39 -13.21 -20.41 2.68
C ARG A 39 -13.61 -19.77 4.00
N ILE A 40 -14.89 -19.82 4.37
CA ILE A 40 -15.39 -19.29 5.65
C ILE A 40 -14.73 -20.02 6.83
N SER A 41 -14.61 -21.35 6.75
CA SER A 41 -13.95 -22.16 7.78
C SER A 41 -12.45 -21.88 7.87
N LYS A 42 -11.79 -21.55 6.77
CA LYS A 42 -10.38 -21.13 6.75
C LYS A 42 -10.21 -19.77 7.41
N VAL A 43 -10.99 -18.76 6.99
CA VAL A 43 -10.98 -17.41 7.59
C VAL A 43 -11.26 -17.44 9.09
N GLY A 44 -12.20 -18.29 9.52
CA GLY A 44 -12.53 -18.46 10.94
C GLY A 44 -11.44 -19.17 11.76
N ARG A 45 -10.64 -20.04 11.13
CA ARG A 45 -9.48 -20.67 11.76
C ARG A 45 -8.29 -19.73 11.85
N ASP A 46 -8.09 -18.89 10.84
CA ASP A 46 -6.96 -17.96 10.78
C ASP A 46 -7.11 -16.80 11.79
N ASP A 47 -8.34 -16.30 11.98
CA ASP A 47 -8.65 -15.22 12.93
C ASP A 47 -9.90 -15.52 13.80
N PRO A 48 -9.75 -16.24 14.94
CA PRO A 48 -10.88 -16.62 15.79
C PRO A 48 -11.64 -15.41 16.37
N LYS A 49 -10.94 -14.26 16.53
CA LYS A 49 -11.56 -13.01 17.00
C LYS A 49 -12.64 -12.49 16.04
N ARG A 50 -12.50 -12.70 14.73
CA ARG A 50 -13.50 -12.29 13.73
C ARG A 50 -14.78 -13.11 13.84
N VAL A 51 -14.66 -14.40 14.13
CA VAL A 51 -15.81 -15.30 14.38
C VAL A 51 -16.55 -14.91 15.65
N ILE A 52 -15.80 -14.62 16.72
CA ILE A 52 -16.39 -14.15 17.98
C ILE A 52 -17.15 -12.83 17.75
N HIS A 53 -16.57 -11.89 16.99
CA HIS A 53 -17.23 -10.63 16.68
C HIS A 53 -18.49 -10.81 15.82
N SER A 54 -18.46 -11.63 14.76
CA SER A 54 -19.64 -11.87 13.94
C SER A 54 -20.79 -12.51 14.73
N LEU A 55 -20.47 -13.42 15.66
CA LEU A 55 -21.44 -13.99 16.59
C LEU A 55 -22.02 -12.91 17.52
N LYS A 56 -21.20 -12.01 18.08
CA LYS A 56 -21.68 -10.88 18.90
C LYS A 56 -22.65 -9.99 18.13
N VAL A 57 -22.35 -9.67 16.88
CA VAL A 57 -23.23 -8.87 16.02
C VAL A 57 -24.57 -9.59 15.82
N GLY A 58 -24.53 -10.88 15.48
CA GLY A 58 -25.73 -11.71 15.35
C GLY A 58 -26.58 -11.72 16.61
N VAL A 59 -25.98 -11.98 17.78
CA VAL A 59 -26.67 -12.00 19.07
C VAL A 59 -27.22 -10.61 19.45
N SER A 60 -26.50 -9.53 19.12
CA SER A 60 -26.98 -8.17 19.38
C SER A 60 -28.22 -7.85 18.55
N LEU A 61 -28.21 -8.22 17.26
CA LEU A 61 -29.35 -8.02 16.36
C LEU A 61 -30.55 -8.87 16.75
N THR A 62 -30.34 -10.13 17.15
CA THR A 62 -31.45 -10.97 17.65
C THR A 62 -32.00 -10.42 18.95
N LEU A 63 -31.16 -9.93 19.87
CA LEU A 63 -31.63 -9.35 21.14
C LEU A 63 -32.44 -8.08 20.91
N VAL A 64 -32.00 -7.16 20.05
CA VAL A 64 -32.81 -5.97 19.68
C VAL A 64 -34.10 -6.37 18.96
N SER A 65 -34.06 -7.36 18.08
CA SER A 65 -35.25 -7.83 17.37
C SER A 65 -36.24 -8.53 18.32
N LEU A 66 -35.75 -9.24 19.33
CA LEU A 66 -36.58 -9.87 20.34
C LEU A 66 -37.30 -8.84 21.21
N LEU A 67 -36.61 -7.74 21.58
CA LEU A 67 -37.23 -6.62 22.29
C LEU A 67 -38.38 -6.00 21.50
N TYR A 68 -38.34 -6.08 20.16
CA TYR A 68 -39.42 -5.64 19.28
C TYR A 68 -40.58 -6.63 19.19
N LEU A 69 -40.29 -7.94 19.16
CA LEU A 69 -41.31 -8.98 19.01
C LEU A 69 -42.12 -9.24 20.30
N MET A 70 -41.60 -8.86 21.46
CA MET A 70 -42.28 -9.02 22.75
C MET A 70 -43.38 -7.95 22.93
N GLU A 71 -44.63 -8.38 22.92
CA GLU A 71 -45.85 -7.54 23.00
C GLU A 71 -45.89 -6.47 24.12
N PRO A 72 -45.43 -6.72 25.36
CA PRO A 72 -45.40 -5.66 26.39
C PRO A 72 -44.36 -4.57 26.14
N LEU A 73 -43.29 -4.86 25.39
CA LEU A 73 -42.22 -3.91 25.03
C LEU A 73 -42.55 -3.16 23.73
N PHE A 74 -43.26 -3.80 22.81
CA PHE A 74 -43.72 -3.19 21.56
C PHE A 74 -44.69 -2.02 21.80
N LYS A 75 -45.61 -2.13 22.78
CA LYS A 75 -46.56 -1.05 23.14
C LYS A 75 -45.90 0.28 23.53
N GLY A 76 -44.63 0.28 23.95
CA GLY A 76 -43.88 1.49 24.29
C GLY A 76 -42.83 1.93 23.27
N ILE A 77 -42.43 1.08 22.32
CA ILE A 77 -41.22 1.27 21.47
C ILE A 77 -41.52 1.13 19.96
N GLY A 78 -42.67 0.56 19.58
CA GLY A 78 -42.93 -0.10 18.29
C GLY A 78 -42.61 0.69 17.01
N GLU A 79 -42.98 1.97 16.90
CA GLU A 79 -42.75 2.73 15.65
C GLU A 79 -41.30 3.19 15.47
N ASN A 80 -40.51 3.29 16.55
CA ASN A 80 -39.15 3.81 16.54
C ASN A 80 -38.05 2.73 16.63
N ALA A 81 -38.43 1.45 16.66
CA ALA A 81 -37.50 0.31 16.83
C ALA A 81 -36.45 0.17 15.72
N ILE A 82 -36.73 0.67 14.50
CA ILE A 82 -35.77 0.70 13.39
C ILE A 82 -34.48 1.43 13.81
N TRP A 83 -34.59 2.47 14.63
CA TRP A 83 -33.44 3.23 15.11
C TRP A 83 -32.54 2.44 16.06
N ALA A 84 -33.09 1.52 16.85
CA ALA A 84 -32.32 0.62 17.70
C ALA A 84 -31.53 -0.39 16.87
N VAL A 85 -32.17 -1.01 15.87
CA VAL A 85 -31.50 -1.95 14.94
C VAL A 85 -30.39 -1.25 14.17
N MET A 86 -30.68 -0.09 13.58
CA MET A 86 -29.67 0.73 12.89
C MET A 86 -28.55 1.18 13.82
N THR A 87 -28.82 1.37 15.12
CA THR A 87 -27.78 1.68 16.11
C THR A 87 -26.85 0.49 16.27
N VAL A 88 -27.38 -0.72 16.46
CA VAL A 88 -26.55 -1.92 16.59
C VAL A 88 -25.66 -2.15 15.37
N VAL A 89 -26.23 -2.03 14.17
CA VAL A 89 -25.48 -2.24 12.93
C VAL A 89 -24.33 -1.24 12.76
N VAL A 90 -24.53 0.02 13.15
CA VAL A 90 -23.56 1.10 12.85
C VAL A 90 -22.58 1.34 14.01
N VAL A 91 -22.99 1.07 15.25
CA VAL A 91 -22.19 1.33 16.47
C VAL A 91 -21.34 0.13 16.86
N LEU A 92 -21.82 -1.10 16.64
CA LEU A 92 -21.08 -2.29 17.05
C LEU A 92 -19.89 -2.53 16.13
N GLU A 93 -18.70 -2.33 16.66
CA GLU A 93 -17.44 -2.43 15.94
C GLU A 93 -16.57 -3.59 16.43
N PHE A 94 -15.52 -3.91 15.69
CA PHE A 94 -14.63 -5.04 15.98
C PHE A 94 -13.88 -4.92 17.32
N THR A 95 -13.64 -3.70 17.80
CA THR A 95 -12.94 -3.42 19.06
C THR A 95 -13.84 -2.68 20.05
N ALA A 96 -13.63 -2.91 21.33
CA ALA A 96 -14.41 -2.26 22.39
C ALA A 96 -14.28 -0.74 22.37
N GLY A 97 -13.06 -0.22 22.17
CA GLY A 97 -12.80 1.22 22.03
C GLY A 97 -13.51 1.87 20.85
N ALA A 98 -13.57 1.19 19.70
CA ALA A 98 -14.31 1.69 18.53
C ALA A 98 -15.82 1.76 18.80
N THR A 99 -16.40 0.72 19.42
CA THR A 99 -17.82 0.70 19.81
C THR A 99 -18.13 1.81 20.82
N LEU A 100 -17.26 2.04 21.80
CA LEU A 100 -17.39 3.13 22.78
C LEU A 100 -17.34 4.50 22.10
N CYS A 101 -16.32 4.74 21.27
CA CYS A 101 -16.15 5.98 20.51
C CYS A 101 -17.39 6.27 19.64
N LYS A 102 -17.85 5.29 18.85
CA LYS A 102 -19.04 5.45 18.02
C LYS A 102 -20.32 5.61 18.84
N GLY A 103 -20.48 4.84 19.92
CA GLY A 103 -21.66 4.90 20.78
C GLY A 103 -21.82 6.26 21.45
N LEU A 104 -20.73 6.80 22.00
CA LEU A 104 -20.72 8.13 22.61
C LEU A 104 -20.92 9.23 21.57
N ASN A 105 -20.24 9.15 20.41
CA ASN A 105 -20.42 10.10 19.32
C ASN A 105 -21.86 10.11 18.78
N ARG A 106 -22.51 8.95 18.70
CA ARG A 106 -23.92 8.85 18.31
C ARG A 106 -24.83 9.50 19.34
N GLY A 107 -24.63 9.19 20.62
CA GLY A 107 -25.39 9.79 21.71
C GLY A 107 -25.28 11.31 21.73
N LEU A 108 -24.06 11.83 21.70
CA LEU A 108 -23.79 13.28 21.68
C LEU A 108 -24.38 13.96 20.44
N GLY A 109 -24.18 13.38 19.26
CA GLY A 109 -24.73 13.92 18.00
C GLY A 109 -26.27 14.00 18.03
N THR A 110 -26.93 12.96 18.54
CA THR A 110 -28.40 12.92 18.66
C THR A 110 -28.92 13.93 19.69
N VAL A 111 -28.28 14.04 20.87
CA VAL A 111 -28.70 14.99 21.92
C VAL A 111 -28.55 16.43 21.44
N LEU A 112 -27.41 16.78 20.84
CA LEU A 112 -27.17 18.11 20.29
C LEU A 112 -28.15 18.44 19.17
N ALA A 113 -28.43 17.48 18.29
CA ALA A 113 -29.39 17.66 17.20
C ALA A 113 -30.82 17.85 17.71
N GLY A 114 -31.25 17.02 18.67
CA GLY A 114 -32.58 17.13 19.27
C GLY A 114 -32.76 18.44 20.04
N SER A 115 -31.76 18.86 20.82
CA SER A 115 -31.77 20.13 21.55
C SER A 115 -31.85 21.33 20.61
N LEU A 116 -31.04 21.35 19.53
CA LEU A 116 -31.08 22.42 18.54
C LEU A 116 -32.40 22.42 17.76
N ALA A 117 -32.92 21.26 17.37
CA ALA A 117 -34.20 21.16 16.67
C ALA A 117 -35.36 21.68 17.54
N PHE A 118 -35.36 21.38 18.85
CA PHE A 118 -36.33 21.92 19.79
C PHE A 118 -36.25 23.45 19.90
N LEU A 119 -35.04 24.00 19.99
CA LEU A 119 -34.84 25.45 20.03
C LEU A 119 -35.37 26.14 18.76
N MET A 120 -35.08 25.57 17.59
CA MET A 120 -35.54 26.13 16.32
C MET A 120 -37.06 26.04 16.17
N GLU A 121 -37.68 24.95 16.62
CA GLU A 121 -39.14 24.80 16.59
C GLU A 121 -39.85 25.75 17.57
N TYR A 122 -39.28 25.96 18.75
CA TYR A 122 -39.76 26.94 19.72
C TYR A 122 -39.78 28.36 19.13
N ILE A 123 -38.75 28.73 18.35
CA ILE A 123 -38.70 30.01 17.63
C ILE A 123 -39.71 30.02 16.47
N ALA A 124 -39.80 28.91 15.72
CA ALA A 124 -40.66 28.82 14.54
C ALA A 124 -42.16 28.91 14.89
N THR A 125 -42.59 28.35 16.02
CA THR A 125 -43.98 28.42 16.51
C THR A 125 -44.41 29.83 16.92
N SER A 126 -43.46 30.69 17.29
CA SER A 126 -43.72 32.11 17.56
C SER A 126 -43.91 32.94 16.27
N SER A 127 -43.54 32.38 15.11
CA SER A 127 -43.67 33.01 13.80
C SER A 127 -44.86 32.42 13.04
N GLY A 128 -45.75 33.25 12.49
CA GLY A 128 -46.99 32.79 11.84
C GLY A 128 -46.78 31.73 10.74
N HIS A 129 -47.83 30.96 10.42
CA HIS A 129 -47.77 29.75 9.57
C HIS A 129 -47.02 29.89 8.22
N VAL A 130 -47.09 31.05 7.55
CA VAL A 130 -46.41 31.27 6.26
C VAL A 130 -44.89 31.41 6.45
N PHE A 131 -44.45 32.03 7.54
CA PHE A 131 -43.03 32.21 7.85
C PHE A 131 -42.38 30.93 8.39
N ARG A 132 -43.17 30.03 8.98
CA ARG A 132 -42.69 28.76 9.57
C ARG A 132 -41.95 27.87 8.56
N ALA A 133 -42.51 27.65 7.36
CA ALA A 133 -41.89 26.79 6.35
C ALA A 133 -40.57 27.36 5.81
N VAL A 134 -40.55 28.67 5.54
CA VAL A 134 -39.34 29.38 5.06
C VAL A 134 -38.26 29.34 6.14
N PHE A 135 -38.62 29.62 7.39
CA PHE A 135 -37.71 29.58 8.54
C PHE A 135 -37.08 28.19 8.74
N ILE A 136 -37.89 27.12 8.72
CA ILE A 136 -37.41 25.73 8.82
C ILE A 136 -36.45 25.40 7.66
N GLY A 137 -36.80 25.78 6.43
CA GLY A 137 -35.93 25.57 5.26
C GLY A 137 -34.58 26.27 5.40
N THR A 138 -34.58 27.53 5.83
CA THR A 138 -33.36 28.30 6.10
C THR A 138 -32.53 27.70 7.24
N ALA A 139 -33.18 27.24 8.31
CA ALA A 139 -32.51 26.58 9.45
C ALA A 139 -31.79 25.29 9.03
N VAL A 140 -32.46 24.45 8.24
CA VAL A 140 -31.90 23.21 7.66
C VAL A 140 -30.70 23.52 6.77
N PHE A 141 -30.81 24.50 5.88
CA PHE A 141 -29.72 24.91 5.00
C PHE A 141 -28.50 25.41 5.79
N LEU A 142 -28.70 26.36 6.71
CA LEU A 142 -27.61 26.96 7.50
C LEU A 142 -26.93 25.92 8.39
N THR A 143 -27.71 25.12 9.12
CA THR A 143 -27.17 24.10 10.03
C THR A 143 -26.44 23.01 9.24
N GLY A 144 -27.00 22.57 8.11
CA GLY A 144 -26.35 21.61 7.22
C GLY A 144 -25.03 22.14 6.64
N ALA A 145 -25.01 23.40 6.19
CA ALA A 145 -23.80 24.04 5.65
C ALA A 145 -22.72 24.20 6.72
N VAL A 146 -23.06 24.73 7.90
CA VAL A 146 -22.14 24.93 9.02
C VAL A 146 -21.60 23.60 9.53
N ALA A 147 -22.47 22.60 9.78
CA ALA A 147 -22.04 21.30 10.25
C ALA A 147 -21.15 20.58 9.23
N THR A 148 -21.45 20.68 7.93
CA THR A 148 -20.60 20.12 6.87
C THR A 148 -19.26 20.85 6.77
N TYR A 149 -19.24 22.17 6.92
CA TYR A 149 -17.99 22.94 6.95
C TYR A 149 -17.11 22.54 8.15
N ILE A 150 -17.72 22.32 9.32
CA ILE A 150 -17.02 21.88 10.53
C ILE A 150 -16.28 20.54 10.32
N ARG A 151 -16.76 19.66 9.42
CA ARG A 151 -16.09 18.37 9.11
C ARG A 151 -14.73 18.53 8.44
N PHE A 152 -14.43 19.68 7.86
CA PHE A 152 -13.11 19.91 7.25
C PHE A 152 -12.03 20.22 8.30
N PHE A 153 -12.38 20.54 9.56
CA PHE A 153 -11.40 20.72 10.61
C PHE A 153 -10.77 19.36 11.00
N PRO A 154 -9.44 19.19 10.89
CA PRO A 154 -8.78 17.90 11.12
C PRO A 154 -9.07 17.29 12.50
N PHE A 155 -9.18 18.13 13.54
CA PHE A 155 -9.50 17.69 14.91
C PHE A 155 -10.90 17.06 15.00
N ILE A 156 -11.91 17.70 14.40
CA ILE A 156 -13.28 17.19 14.38
C ILE A 156 -13.38 15.97 13.48
N LYS A 157 -12.74 16.00 12.29
CA LYS A 157 -12.72 14.87 11.36
C LYS A 157 -12.15 13.61 12.00
N LYS A 158 -11.08 13.74 12.79
CA LYS A 158 -10.42 12.58 13.43
C LYS A 158 -11.23 12.00 14.58
N ASN A 159 -11.87 12.84 15.40
CA ASN A 159 -12.47 12.39 16.67
C ASN A 159 -14.00 12.27 16.63
N TYR A 160 -14.69 13.07 15.82
CA TYR A 160 -16.14 13.29 15.90
C TYR A 160 -16.88 13.23 14.55
N ASP A 161 -16.23 12.87 13.43
CA ASP A 161 -16.87 12.89 12.10
C ASP A 161 -18.20 12.12 12.06
N TYR A 162 -18.21 10.91 12.63
CA TYR A 162 -19.43 10.11 12.76
C TYR A 162 -20.52 10.84 13.57
N GLY A 163 -20.15 11.51 14.66
CA GLY A 163 -21.09 12.28 15.48
C GLY A 163 -21.68 13.47 14.73
N VAL A 164 -20.89 14.16 13.90
CA VAL A 164 -21.36 15.27 13.04
C VAL A 164 -22.32 14.77 11.97
N VAL A 165 -22.05 13.62 11.35
CA VAL A 165 -22.97 13.00 10.38
C VAL A 165 -24.30 12.65 11.04
N ILE A 166 -24.26 12.02 12.22
CA ILE A 166 -25.48 11.69 12.99
C ILE A 166 -26.22 12.95 13.42
N PHE A 167 -25.51 14.02 13.80
CA PHE A 167 -26.09 15.31 14.13
C PHE A 167 -26.87 15.88 12.94
N ILE A 168 -26.26 15.97 11.75
CA ILE A 168 -26.91 16.48 10.54
C ILE A 168 -28.16 15.66 10.21
N LEU A 169 -28.03 14.33 10.21
CA LEU A 169 -29.13 13.42 9.87
C LEU A 169 -30.28 13.56 10.87
N THR A 170 -29.98 13.58 12.17
CA THR A 170 -30.98 13.68 13.23
C THR A 170 -31.66 15.05 13.23
N PHE A 171 -30.90 16.13 13.09
CA PHE A 171 -31.41 17.49 13.07
C PHE A 171 -32.35 17.69 11.88
N ASN A 172 -31.93 17.30 10.67
CA ASN A 172 -32.74 17.43 9.47
C ASN A 172 -34.02 16.59 9.59
N LEU A 173 -33.90 15.36 10.09
CA LEU A 173 -35.06 14.48 10.22
C LEU A 173 -36.06 15.01 11.25
N ILE A 174 -35.63 15.47 12.43
CA ILE A 174 -36.53 16.01 13.45
C ILE A 174 -37.16 17.32 12.98
N THR A 175 -36.36 18.24 12.44
CA THR A 175 -36.83 19.57 12.01
C THR A 175 -37.82 19.46 10.85
N VAL A 176 -37.57 18.59 9.86
CA VAL A 176 -38.52 18.37 8.75
C VAL A 176 -39.79 17.64 9.22
N SER A 177 -39.66 16.66 10.12
CA SER A 177 -40.82 15.97 10.69
C SER A 177 -41.70 16.91 11.54
N SER A 178 -41.12 17.92 12.20
CA SER A 178 -41.88 18.90 13.00
C SER A 178 -42.92 19.69 12.22
N TYR A 179 -42.68 19.89 10.92
CA TYR A 179 -43.63 20.59 10.06
C TYR A 179 -44.93 19.80 9.86
N ARG A 180 -44.87 18.46 9.96
CA ARG A 180 -46.02 17.57 9.72
C ARG A 180 -46.64 16.99 10.98
N VAL A 181 -45.90 16.96 12.10
CA VAL A 181 -46.29 16.29 13.34
C VAL A 181 -46.10 17.25 14.51
N ASP A 182 -47.18 17.54 15.23
CA ASP A 182 -47.17 18.53 16.32
C ASP A 182 -46.42 18.05 17.59
N ASN A 183 -46.26 16.74 17.79
CA ASN A 183 -45.62 16.15 18.97
C ASN A 183 -44.13 15.83 18.79
N VAL A 184 -43.33 16.84 18.45
CA VAL A 184 -41.88 16.73 18.17
C VAL A 184 -41.08 16.22 19.38
N LEU A 185 -41.48 16.65 20.59
CA LEU A 185 -40.78 16.30 21.83
C LEU A 185 -40.91 14.82 22.16
N GLN A 186 -42.10 14.24 21.93
CA GLN A 186 -42.32 12.80 22.07
C GLN A 186 -41.49 12.01 21.04
N LEU A 187 -41.47 12.45 19.78
CA LEU A 187 -40.69 11.82 18.72
C LEU A 187 -39.17 11.85 19.01
N ALA A 188 -38.65 12.97 19.52
CA ALA A 188 -37.25 13.10 19.88
C ALA A 188 -36.88 12.23 21.09
N HIS A 189 -37.74 12.18 22.10
CA HIS A 189 -37.57 11.37 23.30
C HIS A 189 -37.55 9.88 22.95
N GLU A 190 -38.52 9.37 22.20
CA GLU A 190 -38.57 7.96 21.80
C GLU A 190 -37.34 7.53 20.97
N ARG A 191 -36.82 8.42 20.11
CA ARG A 191 -35.56 8.19 19.38
C ARG A 191 -34.34 8.14 20.30
N PHE A 192 -34.27 9.04 21.27
CA PHE A 192 -33.18 9.02 22.24
C PHE A 192 -33.17 7.72 23.05
N TYR A 193 -34.32 7.28 23.56
CA TYR A 193 -34.42 6.04 24.33
C TYR A 193 -34.07 4.79 23.50
N THR A 194 -34.53 4.70 22.24
CA THR A 194 -34.18 3.57 21.35
C THR A 194 -32.70 3.53 20.99
N ILE A 195 -32.04 4.68 20.81
CA ILE A 195 -30.60 4.77 20.59
C ILE A 195 -29.83 4.37 21.86
N VAL A 196 -30.27 4.82 23.04
CA VAL A 196 -29.65 4.43 24.32
C VAL A 196 -29.73 2.92 24.53
N ILE A 197 -30.89 2.30 24.25
CA ILE A 197 -31.05 0.83 24.32
C ILE A 197 -30.10 0.13 23.35
N GLY A 198 -30.05 0.59 22.09
CA GLY A 198 -29.13 0.04 21.08
C GLY A 198 -27.66 0.14 21.51
N CYS A 199 -27.22 1.32 21.96
CA CYS A 199 -25.87 1.55 22.48
C CYS A 199 -25.59 0.68 23.71
N ALA A 200 -26.54 0.54 24.65
CA ALA A 200 -26.36 -0.29 25.83
C ALA A 200 -26.12 -1.76 25.48
N ILE A 201 -26.87 -2.30 24.51
CA ILE A 201 -26.68 -3.67 24.02
C ILE A 201 -25.31 -3.82 23.35
N CYS A 202 -24.90 -2.87 22.50
CA CYS A 202 -23.57 -2.88 21.88
C CYS A 202 -22.44 -2.85 22.92
N LEU A 203 -22.56 -2.02 23.95
CA LEU A 203 -21.57 -1.89 25.01
C LEU A 203 -21.50 -3.16 25.87
N PHE A 204 -22.65 -3.73 26.24
CA PHE A 204 -22.73 -5.00 26.96
C PHE A 204 -21.99 -6.10 26.20
N MET A 205 -22.30 -6.25 24.90
CA MET A 205 -21.68 -7.27 24.04
C MET A 205 -20.20 -7.03 23.78
N SER A 206 -19.76 -5.77 23.72
CA SER A 206 -18.36 -5.41 23.45
C SER A 206 -17.46 -5.48 24.68
N LEU A 207 -17.97 -5.13 25.86
CA LEU A 207 -17.17 -5.01 27.09
C LEU A 207 -17.21 -6.27 27.96
N LEU A 208 -18.33 -7.01 27.99
CA LEU A 208 -18.51 -8.14 28.92
C LEU A 208 -18.31 -9.50 28.25
N ILE A 209 -18.71 -9.64 26.99
CA ILE A 209 -18.56 -10.90 26.25
C ILE A 209 -17.24 -10.84 25.48
N PHE A 210 -16.20 -11.60 25.87
CA PHE A 210 -14.90 -11.70 25.18
C PHE A 210 -14.36 -10.36 24.63
N PRO A 211 -14.01 -9.38 25.48
CA PRO A 211 -13.63 -8.05 25.03
C PRO A 211 -12.37 -8.09 24.14
N ASN A 212 -12.40 -7.32 23.05
CA ASN A 212 -11.26 -7.15 22.15
C ASN A 212 -10.76 -5.70 22.27
N TRP A 213 -9.67 -5.53 23.01
CA TRP A 213 -9.08 -4.23 23.32
C TRP A 213 -8.15 -3.77 22.20
N SER A 214 -8.37 -2.56 21.71
CA SER A 214 -7.56 -1.91 20.68
C SER A 214 -6.15 -1.57 21.18
N GLY A 215 -6.00 -1.19 22.46
CA GLY A 215 -4.68 -0.95 23.04
C GLY A 215 -3.81 -2.22 23.07
N GLU A 216 -4.42 -3.36 23.41
CA GLU A 216 -3.75 -4.67 23.40
C GLU A 216 -3.43 -5.13 21.97
N ALA A 217 -4.34 -4.89 21.02
CA ALA A 217 -4.09 -5.17 19.61
C ALA A 217 -2.92 -4.33 19.07
N LEU A 218 -2.84 -3.04 19.42
CA LEU A 218 -1.73 -2.17 19.05
C LEU A 218 -0.41 -2.65 19.65
N HIS A 219 -0.42 -3.00 20.94
CA HIS A 219 0.75 -3.54 21.63
C HIS A 219 1.31 -4.79 20.96
N ASN A 220 0.46 -5.80 20.72
CA ASN A 220 0.87 -7.03 20.05
C ASN A 220 1.31 -6.80 18.60
N SER A 221 0.65 -5.86 17.90
CA SER A 221 1.05 -5.49 16.53
C SER A 221 2.47 -4.92 16.49
N MET A 222 2.87 -4.08 17.45
CA MET A 222 4.23 -3.53 17.51
C MET A 222 5.28 -4.60 17.74
N VAL A 223 5.01 -5.53 18.66
CA VAL A 223 5.90 -6.66 18.95
C VAL A 223 6.12 -7.51 17.69
N CYS A 224 5.04 -7.88 16.99
CA CYS A 224 5.14 -8.67 15.76
C CYS A 224 5.92 -7.93 14.65
N LYS A 225 5.78 -6.60 14.57
CA LYS A 225 6.50 -5.78 13.58
C LYS A 225 8.00 -5.72 13.86
N LEU A 226 8.40 -5.55 15.12
CA LEU A 226 9.81 -5.62 15.52
C LEU A 226 10.42 -6.98 15.16
N GLU A 227 9.73 -8.08 15.45
CA GLU A 227 10.18 -9.43 15.09
C GLU A 227 10.20 -9.66 13.57
N GLY A 228 9.23 -9.10 12.84
CA GLY A 228 9.19 -9.13 11.38
C GLY A 228 10.39 -8.43 10.76
N LEU A 229 10.71 -7.22 11.23
CA LEU A 229 11.88 -6.46 10.80
C LEU A 229 13.19 -7.19 11.14
N ALA A 230 13.29 -7.80 12.32
CA ALA A 230 14.46 -8.58 12.72
C ALA A 230 14.74 -9.73 11.74
N LYS A 231 13.70 -10.48 11.37
CA LYS A 231 13.80 -11.55 10.38
C LYS A 231 14.12 -11.03 8.98
N SER A 232 13.57 -9.90 8.58
CA SER A 232 13.88 -9.29 7.27
C SER A 232 15.34 -8.85 7.17
N VAL A 233 15.94 -8.31 8.24
CA VAL A 233 17.38 -7.95 8.25
C VAL A 233 18.27 -9.18 8.10
N GLU A 234 18.03 -10.24 8.89
CA GLU A 234 18.76 -11.51 8.80
C GLU A 234 18.65 -12.08 7.38
N ALA A 235 17.43 -12.18 6.86
CA ALA A 235 17.18 -12.74 5.53
C ALA A 235 17.82 -11.91 4.39
N CYS A 236 17.82 -10.57 4.48
CA CYS A 236 18.51 -9.73 3.50
C CYS A 236 20.02 -10.01 3.45
N VAL A 237 20.67 -10.20 4.60
CA VAL A 237 22.11 -10.48 4.64
C VAL A 237 22.41 -11.91 4.21
N ASP A 238 21.61 -12.87 4.65
CA ASP A 238 21.71 -14.27 4.23
C ASP A 238 21.63 -14.40 2.70
N GLU A 239 20.64 -13.77 2.07
CA GLU A 239 20.43 -13.82 0.63
C GLU A 239 21.51 -13.07 -0.16
N TYR A 240 22.08 -12.00 0.39
CA TYR A 240 23.13 -11.22 -0.30
C TYR A 240 24.45 -12.01 -0.45
N PHE A 241 24.78 -12.84 0.54
CA PHE A 241 26.08 -13.53 0.63
C PHE A 241 26.04 -15.02 0.32
N ASN A 242 24.86 -15.65 0.29
CA ASN A 242 24.72 -17.05 -0.09
C ASN A 242 24.31 -17.13 -1.57
N ASN A 243 25.05 -17.90 -2.37
CA ASN A 243 24.82 -18.01 -3.81
C ASN A 243 23.41 -18.54 -4.11
N ALA A 244 22.79 -17.98 -5.15
CA ALA A 244 21.52 -18.41 -5.75
C ALA A 244 21.54 -19.84 -6.34
N GLU A 245 22.59 -20.64 -6.11
CA GLU A 245 22.77 -21.98 -6.68
C GLU A 245 22.06 -23.10 -5.90
N GLU A 246 21.47 -22.83 -4.72
CA GLU A 246 20.70 -23.83 -3.96
C GLU A 246 19.17 -23.66 -4.03
N GLN A 247 18.64 -22.66 -4.74
CA GLN A 247 17.19 -22.40 -4.80
C GLN A 247 16.49 -22.80 -6.11
N GLU A 248 17.11 -23.65 -6.94
CA GLU A 248 16.35 -24.42 -7.95
C GLU A 248 15.61 -25.59 -7.25
N LYS A 249 14.47 -25.28 -6.59
CA LYS A 249 13.31 -26.14 -6.30
C LYS A 249 12.51 -25.61 -5.10
N LYS A 250 11.77 -24.51 -5.28
CA LYS A 250 10.51 -24.31 -4.56
C LYS A 250 9.48 -23.72 -5.50
N ASP A 251 8.77 -24.62 -6.19
CA ASP A 251 7.49 -24.33 -6.81
C ASP A 251 6.49 -23.93 -5.70
N GLU A 252 6.18 -22.63 -5.57
CA GLU A 252 4.90 -22.05 -5.08
C GLU A 252 4.99 -20.52 -5.03
N PRO A 253 3.93 -19.76 -5.37
CA PRO A 253 3.89 -18.31 -5.33
C PRO A 253 3.62 -17.83 -3.89
N SER A 254 4.56 -18.03 -2.98
CA SER A 254 4.50 -17.41 -1.66
C SER A 254 5.20 -16.06 -1.70
N GLU A 255 4.51 -14.98 -1.33
CA GLU A 255 5.12 -13.64 -1.16
C GLU A 255 6.49 -13.77 -0.47
N ASP A 256 7.51 -13.10 -1.01
CA ASP A 256 8.85 -13.08 -0.45
C ASP A 256 8.79 -12.77 1.06
N PRO A 257 9.33 -13.66 1.92
CA PRO A 257 9.29 -13.47 3.37
C PRO A 257 9.94 -12.16 3.82
N ILE A 258 10.93 -11.65 3.08
CA ILE A 258 11.57 -10.36 3.36
C ILE A 258 10.57 -9.23 3.12
N TYR A 259 9.95 -9.20 1.93
CA TYR A 259 8.89 -8.25 1.58
C TYR A 259 7.75 -8.24 2.59
N LYS A 260 7.26 -9.41 2.99
CA LYS A 260 6.17 -9.53 3.96
C LYS A 260 6.53 -8.91 5.32
N GLY A 261 7.79 -9.01 5.75
CA GLY A 261 8.24 -8.50 7.04
C GLY A 261 8.20 -6.98 7.15
N TYR A 262 8.71 -6.24 6.16
CA TYR A 262 8.70 -4.77 6.20
C TYR A 262 7.42 -4.15 5.63
N LYS A 263 6.71 -4.78 4.68
CA LYS A 263 5.43 -4.28 4.13
C LYS A 263 4.40 -4.03 5.22
N ALA A 264 4.28 -4.97 6.16
CA ALA A 264 3.37 -4.86 7.30
C ALA A 264 3.65 -3.64 8.20
N VAL A 265 4.88 -3.13 8.20
CA VAL A 265 5.28 -1.92 8.93
C VAL A 265 4.94 -0.67 8.13
N LEU A 266 5.29 -0.65 6.83
CA LEU A 266 5.08 0.52 5.97
C LEU A 266 3.60 0.88 5.81
N ASP A 267 2.73 -0.11 5.65
CA ASP A 267 1.29 0.09 5.44
C ASP A 267 0.52 0.40 6.73
N SER A 268 1.18 0.37 7.89
CA SER A 268 0.49 0.36 9.17
C SER A 268 0.13 1.74 9.76
N LYS A 269 0.43 2.85 9.07
CA LYS A 269 0.20 4.21 9.58
C LYS A 269 -1.22 4.44 10.09
N SER A 270 -2.19 4.22 9.21
CA SER A 270 -3.59 4.52 9.49
C SER A 270 -4.17 3.56 10.51
N THR A 271 -3.76 2.29 10.48
CA THR A 271 -4.22 1.26 11.42
C THR A 271 -3.70 1.52 12.83
N GLU A 272 -2.44 1.94 12.99
CA GLU A 272 -1.88 2.31 14.29
C GLU A 272 -2.54 3.55 14.87
N GLU A 273 -2.73 4.60 14.08
CA GLU A 273 -3.38 5.83 14.52
C GLU A 273 -4.84 5.61 14.93
N THR A 274 -5.57 4.77 14.20
CA THR A 274 -6.96 4.43 14.51
C THR A 274 -7.06 3.55 15.75
N LEU A 275 -6.18 2.55 15.91
CA LEU A 275 -6.11 1.75 17.13
C LEU A 275 -5.72 2.58 18.36
N ALA A 276 -4.78 3.52 18.23
CA ALA A 276 -4.39 4.42 19.31
C ALA A 276 -5.54 5.37 19.70
N LEU A 277 -6.31 5.86 18.70
CA LEU A 277 -7.52 6.65 18.95
C LEU A 277 -8.54 5.81 19.71
N HIS A 278 -8.88 4.61 19.23
CA HIS A 278 -9.84 3.73 19.89
C HIS A 278 -9.40 3.36 21.31
N ALA A 279 -8.11 3.11 21.52
CA ALA A 279 -7.56 2.78 22.84
C ALA A 279 -7.71 3.92 23.85
N SER A 280 -7.75 5.18 23.37
CA SER A 280 -7.97 6.33 24.24
C SER A 280 -9.40 6.43 24.78
N TRP A 281 -10.36 5.78 24.13
CA TRP A 281 -11.77 5.69 24.57
C TRP A 281 -12.04 4.49 25.47
N GLU A 282 -11.08 3.58 25.62
CA GLU A 282 -11.27 2.36 26.42
C GLU A 282 -11.26 2.67 27.93
N PRO A 283 -12.15 2.04 28.71
CA PRO A 283 -12.08 2.11 30.16
C PRO A 283 -10.72 1.63 30.66
N ARG A 284 -10.21 2.31 31.70
CA ARG A 284 -8.87 2.05 32.24
C ARG A 284 -8.80 0.63 32.78
N HIS A 285 -8.01 -0.22 32.14
CA HIS A 285 -7.90 -1.64 32.46
C HIS A 285 -7.00 -1.93 33.68
N SER A 286 -6.17 -0.98 34.12
CA SER A 286 -5.29 -1.17 35.29
C SER A 286 -5.82 -0.48 36.53
N ILE A 287 -5.70 -1.16 37.67
CA ILE A 287 -6.00 -0.66 39.03
C ILE A 287 -5.28 0.68 39.30
N HIS A 288 -4.11 0.87 38.69
CA HIS A 288 -3.28 2.06 38.84
C HIS A 288 -3.70 3.23 37.93
N CYS A 289 -4.79 3.13 37.17
CA CYS A 289 -5.39 4.23 36.40
C CYS A 289 -4.45 4.94 35.40
N TYR A 290 -3.36 4.31 34.97
CA TYR A 290 -2.46 4.90 33.96
C TYR A 290 -3.17 5.00 32.60
N ARG A 291 -3.02 6.16 31.95
CA ARG A 291 -3.56 6.41 30.60
C ARG A 291 -2.76 5.56 29.60
N PHE A 292 -3.44 4.83 28.72
CA PHE A 292 -2.78 4.10 27.65
C PHE A 292 -1.96 5.08 26.78
N PRO A 293 -0.64 4.88 26.61
CA PRO A 293 0.26 5.83 25.94
C PRO A 293 0.19 5.68 24.42
N GLY A 294 -1.01 5.80 23.84
CA GLY A 294 -1.25 5.55 22.42
C GLY A 294 -0.42 6.44 21.49
N GLN A 295 -0.12 7.68 21.91
CA GLN A 295 0.73 8.59 21.13
C GLN A 295 2.18 8.09 21.02
N GLN A 296 2.72 7.53 22.10
CA GLN A 296 4.07 6.97 22.13
C GLN A 296 4.16 5.72 21.24
N TYR A 297 3.12 4.86 21.23
CA TYR A 297 3.05 3.76 20.27
C TYR A 297 3.05 4.23 18.81
N VAL A 298 2.36 5.32 18.48
CA VAL A 298 2.36 5.89 17.12
C VAL A 298 3.72 6.50 16.75
N LYS A 299 4.42 7.12 17.71
CA LYS A 299 5.79 7.61 17.51
C LYS A 299 6.77 6.45 17.28
N LEU A 300 6.68 5.40 18.09
CA LEU A 300 7.45 4.17 17.88
C LEU A 300 7.18 3.58 16.49
N GLY A 301 5.91 3.50 16.07
CA GLY A 301 5.55 3.07 14.71
C GLY A 301 6.14 3.97 13.62
N ALA A 302 6.31 5.27 13.85
CA ALA A 302 7.02 6.17 12.92
C ALA A 302 8.51 5.84 12.84
N ALA A 303 9.18 5.63 13.97
CA ALA A 303 10.58 5.19 14.00
C ALA A 303 10.78 3.83 13.30
N LEU A 304 9.88 2.87 13.54
CA LEU A 304 9.92 1.56 12.87
C LEU A 304 9.74 1.64 11.36
N ARG A 305 8.95 2.59 10.85
CA ARG A 305 8.83 2.82 9.40
C ARG A 305 10.10 3.43 8.82
N HIS A 306 10.74 4.36 9.52
CA HIS A 306 12.04 4.88 9.12
C HIS A 306 13.10 3.79 9.06
N PHE A 307 13.11 2.89 10.04
CA PHE A 307 13.91 1.67 10.00
C PHE A 307 13.50 0.77 8.81
N GLY A 308 12.21 0.54 8.59
CA GLY A 308 11.67 -0.23 7.46
C GLY A 308 12.17 0.26 6.10
N TYR A 309 12.24 1.57 5.86
CA TYR A 309 12.78 2.12 4.60
C TYR A 309 14.24 1.72 4.35
N THR A 310 15.06 1.58 5.40
CA THR A 310 16.44 1.09 5.24
C THR A 310 16.49 -0.38 4.85
N ILE A 311 15.58 -1.22 5.36
CA ILE A 311 15.44 -2.62 4.92
C ILE A 311 14.96 -2.68 3.47
N VAL A 312 14.01 -1.83 3.06
CA VAL A 312 13.58 -1.76 1.65
C VAL A 312 14.77 -1.47 0.74
N ALA A 313 15.62 -0.51 1.12
CA ALA A 313 16.83 -0.21 0.37
C ALA A 313 17.82 -1.40 0.37
N LEU A 314 17.97 -2.09 1.50
CA LEU A 314 18.84 -3.27 1.63
C LEU A 314 18.35 -4.43 0.76
N HIS A 315 17.03 -4.66 0.72
CA HIS A 315 16.41 -5.63 -0.19
C HIS A 315 16.57 -5.20 -1.65
N GLY A 316 16.48 -3.90 -1.95
CA GLY A 316 16.77 -3.37 -3.28
C GLY A 316 18.19 -3.70 -3.75
N CYS A 317 19.18 -3.79 -2.86
CA CYS A 317 20.53 -4.23 -3.20
C CYS A 317 20.60 -5.70 -3.65
N LEU A 318 19.71 -6.58 -3.18
CA LEU A 318 19.63 -7.98 -3.64
C LEU A 318 19.21 -8.08 -5.10
N GLN A 319 18.35 -7.17 -5.55
CA GLN A 319 17.79 -7.13 -6.89
C GLN A 319 18.67 -6.38 -7.90
N THR A 320 19.90 -5.98 -7.50
CA THR A 320 20.78 -5.21 -8.38
C THR A 320 21.37 -6.08 -9.50
N GLU A 321 21.32 -5.56 -10.73
CA GLU A 321 21.87 -6.24 -11.92
C GLU A 321 23.40 -6.35 -11.88
N ILE A 322 24.06 -5.40 -11.21
CA ILE A 322 25.53 -5.40 -11.04
C ILE A 322 25.85 -6.18 -9.78
N GLN A 323 26.18 -7.46 -9.93
CA GLN A 323 26.58 -8.29 -8.79
C GLN A 323 28.03 -8.04 -8.39
N THR A 324 28.26 -7.93 -7.09
CA THR A 324 29.61 -7.83 -6.54
C THR A 324 30.37 -9.15 -6.72
N PRO A 325 31.65 -9.12 -7.14
CA PRO A 325 32.47 -10.31 -7.27
C PRO A 325 32.49 -11.16 -6.00
N HIS A 326 32.43 -12.48 -6.17
CA HIS A 326 32.36 -13.45 -5.06
C HIS A 326 33.56 -13.33 -4.09
N SER A 327 34.74 -12.95 -4.58
CA SER A 327 35.93 -12.70 -3.75
C SER A 327 35.73 -11.56 -2.75
N VAL A 328 35.00 -10.51 -3.13
CA VAL A 328 34.69 -9.35 -2.28
C VAL A 328 33.56 -9.70 -1.32
N ARG A 329 32.52 -10.41 -1.78
CA ARG A 329 31.44 -10.90 -0.90
C ARG A 329 31.98 -11.84 0.18
N ALA A 330 32.87 -12.77 -0.17
CA ALA A 330 33.46 -13.69 0.80
C ALA A 330 34.30 -12.98 1.88
N LEU A 331 35.00 -11.90 1.50
CA LEU A 331 35.84 -11.14 2.42
C LEU A 331 35.05 -10.40 3.51
N PHE A 332 33.87 -9.89 3.17
CA PHE A 332 33.04 -9.09 4.08
C PHE A 332 31.82 -9.85 4.63
N LYS A 333 31.73 -11.15 4.35
CA LYS A 333 30.63 -12.01 4.80
C LYS A 333 30.50 -11.96 6.33
N ASP A 334 31.52 -12.39 7.05
CA ASP A 334 31.42 -12.54 8.51
C ASP A 334 31.13 -11.22 9.24
N PRO A 335 31.78 -10.08 8.93
CA PRO A 335 31.45 -8.79 9.57
C PRO A 335 30.01 -8.33 9.30
N CYS A 336 29.50 -8.50 8.07
CA CYS A 336 28.12 -8.12 7.74
C CYS A 336 27.09 -9.04 8.42
N PHE A 337 27.38 -10.34 8.51
CA PHE A 337 26.56 -11.31 9.24
C PHE A 337 26.48 -10.96 10.73
N GLN A 338 27.61 -10.62 11.34
CA GLN A 338 27.68 -10.25 12.76
C GLN A 338 26.85 -8.98 13.04
N VAL A 339 26.95 -7.95 12.19
CA VAL A 339 26.13 -6.72 12.32
C VAL A 339 24.64 -7.05 12.19
N ALA A 340 24.24 -7.85 11.20
CA ALA A 340 22.84 -8.23 11.00
C ALA A 340 22.29 -9.06 12.18
N ALA A 341 23.09 -9.99 12.71
CA ALA A 341 22.73 -10.80 13.87
C ALA A 341 22.53 -9.96 15.12
N GLU A 342 23.43 -9.01 15.40
CA GLU A 342 23.27 -8.10 16.56
C GLU A 342 22.07 -7.16 16.37
N VAL A 343 21.87 -6.57 15.19
CA VAL A 343 20.67 -5.75 14.89
C VAL A 343 19.37 -6.54 15.13
N SER A 344 19.31 -7.79 14.65
CA SER A 344 18.14 -8.66 14.82
C SER A 344 17.91 -9.05 16.28
N LYS A 345 18.98 -9.37 17.02
CA LYS A 345 18.95 -9.68 18.45
C LYS A 345 18.42 -8.48 19.25
N VAL A 346 18.89 -7.28 18.93
CA VAL A 346 18.42 -6.03 19.54
C VAL A 346 16.91 -5.85 19.29
N LEU A 347 16.45 -5.99 18.05
CA LEU A 347 15.01 -5.89 17.72
C LEU A 347 14.15 -6.94 18.42
N LYS A 348 14.62 -8.20 18.51
CA LYS A 348 13.95 -9.28 19.25
C LYS A 348 13.89 -8.96 20.74
N GLU A 349 14.94 -8.38 21.31
CA GLU A 349 14.97 -8.00 22.72
C GLU A 349 14.04 -6.83 23.03
N LEU A 350 14.00 -5.80 22.16
CA LEU A 350 13.01 -4.72 22.25
C LEU A 350 11.58 -5.27 22.17
N ALA A 351 11.33 -6.22 21.26
CA ALA A 351 10.03 -6.89 21.14
C ALA A 351 9.65 -7.62 22.44
N ASN A 352 10.61 -8.31 23.07
CA ASN A 352 10.43 -9.00 24.35
C ASN A 352 10.18 -8.02 25.52
N CYS A 353 10.91 -6.91 25.57
CA CYS A 353 10.73 -5.87 26.59
C CYS A 353 9.33 -5.26 26.51
N ILE A 354 8.86 -4.94 25.29
CA ILE A 354 7.50 -4.47 25.07
C ILE A 354 6.51 -5.56 25.48
N ARG A 355 6.63 -6.79 24.96
CA ARG A 355 5.76 -7.93 25.27
C ARG A 355 5.63 -8.18 26.77
N ALA A 356 6.73 -8.11 27.51
CA ALA A 356 6.77 -8.32 28.95
C ALA A 356 6.44 -7.06 29.77
N ARG A 357 6.30 -5.89 29.11
CA ARG A 357 6.11 -4.56 29.71
C ARG A 357 7.21 -4.22 30.72
N ARG A 358 8.47 -4.36 30.28
CA ARG A 358 9.69 -4.14 31.07
C ARG A 358 10.61 -3.13 30.39
N HIS A 359 11.43 -2.46 31.18
CA HIS A 359 12.53 -1.64 30.67
C HIS A 359 13.59 -2.51 29.98
N CYS A 360 14.18 -1.99 28.90
CA CYS A 360 15.32 -2.61 28.24
C CYS A 360 16.62 -2.06 28.84
N GLY A 361 17.64 -2.91 29.02
CA GLY A 361 18.97 -2.47 29.46
C GLY A 361 19.74 -1.83 28.31
N GLN A 362 19.64 -0.50 28.18
CA GLN A 362 20.22 0.28 27.07
C GLN A 362 21.72 0.04 26.86
N GLU A 363 22.49 0.02 27.95
CA GLU A 363 23.95 -0.11 27.91
C GLU A 363 24.37 -1.48 27.35
N LEU A 364 23.75 -2.56 27.83
CA LEU A 364 24.06 -3.93 27.39
C LEU A 364 23.70 -4.18 25.90
N LEU A 365 22.69 -3.47 25.40
CA LEU A 365 22.17 -3.63 24.04
C LEU A 365 23.01 -2.86 23.01
N SER A 366 23.53 -1.69 23.40
CA SER A 366 24.31 -0.81 22.53
C SER A 366 25.78 -1.25 22.40
N ASP A 367 26.36 -1.84 23.44
CA ASP A 367 27.79 -2.16 23.48
C ASP A 367 28.18 -3.21 22.43
N HIS A 368 27.47 -4.35 22.38
CA HIS A 368 27.73 -5.41 21.39
C HIS A 368 27.46 -4.95 19.95
N LEU A 369 26.46 -4.08 19.77
CA LEU A 369 26.11 -3.51 18.47
C LEU A 369 27.22 -2.57 17.96
N HIS A 370 27.78 -1.74 18.85
CA HIS A 370 28.88 -0.83 18.52
C HIS A 370 30.17 -1.58 18.22
N GLU A 371 30.45 -2.65 18.96
CA GLU A 371 31.58 -3.56 18.70
C GLU A 371 31.49 -4.18 17.30
N ALA A 372 30.34 -4.78 16.94
CA ALA A 372 30.13 -5.36 15.61
C ALA A 372 30.25 -4.31 14.48
N LEU A 373 29.76 -3.09 14.72
CA LEU A 373 29.89 -1.98 13.76
C LEU A 373 31.35 -1.53 13.61
N GLN A 374 32.11 -1.51 14.70
CA GLN A 374 33.53 -1.15 14.69
C GLN A 374 34.36 -2.20 13.96
N ASP A 375 34.02 -3.49 14.11
CA ASP A 375 34.64 -4.59 13.37
C ASP A 375 34.41 -4.47 11.87
N LEU A 376 33.16 -4.19 11.44
CA LEU A 376 32.84 -3.93 10.03
C LEU A 376 33.62 -2.73 9.48
N ASN A 377 33.66 -1.62 10.22
CA ASN A 377 34.40 -0.42 9.82
C ASN A 377 35.91 -0.70 9.72
N THR A 378 36.45 -1.51 10.63
CA THR A 378 37.87 -1.92 10.62
C THR A 378 38.16 -2.83 9.43
N ALA A 379 37.28 -3.79 9.13
CA ALA A 379 37.38 -4.64 7.95
C ALA A 379 37.40 -3.82 6.66
N VAL A 380 36.47 -2.85 6.50
CA VAL A 380 36.41 -1.95 5.34
C VAL A 380 37.68 -1.10 5.23
N LYS A 381 38.18 -0.56 6.35
CA LYS A 381 39.41 0.25 6.39
C LYS A 381 40.69 -0.55 6.12
N SER A 382 40.70 -1.84 6.42
CA SER A 382 41.86 -2.72 6.21
C SER A 382 42.16 -2.99 4.73
N GLN A 383 41.17 -2.78 3.85
CA GLN A 383 41.26 -3.05 2.41
C GLN A 383 41.00 -1.81 1.53
N PRO A 384 41.78 -0.72 1.67
CA PRO A 384 41.55 0.52 0.94
C PRO A 384 41.77 0.36 -0.57
N ARG A 385 42.60 -0.62 -1.00
CA ARG A 385 42.93 -0.88 -2.41
C ARG A 385 41.75 -1.41 -3.24
N LEU A 386 40.70 -1.89 -2.59
CA LEU A 386 39.49 -2.41 -3.22
C LEU A 386 38.52 -1.28 -3.60
N PHE A 387 38.62 -0.12 -2.93
CA PHE A 387 37.82 1.09 -3.18
C PHE A 387 38.63 2.30 -3.66
N LEU A 388 39.96 2.24 -3.64
CA LEU A 388 40.86 3.26 -4.18
C LEU A 388 41.78 2.57 -5.17
N GLY A 389 41.40 2.62 -6.46
CA GLY A 389 42.11 1.95 -7.55
C GLY A 389 43.63 2.12 -7.47
N SER A 390 44.35 1.05 -7.82
CA SER A 390 45.82 1.02 -7.83
C SER A 390 46.38 2.05 -8.81
N ASN A 391 46.81 3.22 -8.32
CA ASN A 391 47.63 4.13 -9.11
C ASN A 391 48.77 4.71 -8.26
N LYS A 392 49.84 3.93 -8.12
CA LYS A 392 51.06 4.28 -7.36
C LYS A 392 51.78 5.54 -7.85
N ASN A 393 51.36 6.17 -8.95
CA ASN A 393 52.05 7.34 -9.53
C ASN A 393 51.27 8.67 -9.42
N GLN A 394 50.04 8.67 -8.89
CA GLN A 394 49.25 9.91 -8.70
C GLN A 394 49.12 10.34 -7.23
N ALA A 395 49.23 9.41 -6.27
CA ALA A 395 49.14 9.73 -4.85
C ALA A 395 50.26 10.68 -4.37
N THR A 396 51.47 10.56 -4.93
CA THR A 396 52.62 11.41 -4.58
C THR A 396 52.44 12.86 -5.04
N ASN A 397 51.75 13.08 -6.16
CA ASN A 397 51.51 14.43 -6.68
C ASN A 397 50.28 15.09 -6.03
N MET A 398 49.26 14.31 -5.66
CA MET A 398 48.06 14.87 -5.02
C MET A 398 48.26 15.19 -3.53
N LEU A 399 49.07 14.41 -2.80
CA LEU A 399 49.48 14.75 -1.42
C LEU A 399 50.40 15.98 -1.36
N ALA A 400 51.27 16.17 -2.37
CA ALA A 400 52.10 17.37 -2.47
C ALA A 400 51.27 18.63 -2.79
N VAL A 401 50.24 18.51 -3.63
CA VAL A 401 49.31 19.61 -3.97
C VAL A 401 48.34 19.91 -2.82
N ALA A 402 47.86 18.88 -2.10
CA ALA A 402 47.05 19.03 -0.89
C ALA A 402 47.84 19.62 0.28
N ALA A 403 49.12 19.25 0.43
CA ALA A 403 50.01 19.85 1.43
C ALA A 403 50.40 21.30 1.09
N ALA A 404 50.51 21.65 -0.20
CA ALA A 404 50.74 23.02 -0.66
C ALA A 404 49.50 23.91 -0.45
N THR A 405 48.29 23.38 -0.70
CA THR A 405 47.04 24.11 -0.44
C THR A 405 46.69 24.21 1.05
N ALA A 406 47.07 23.23 1.87
CA ALA A 406 46.93 23.30 3.33
C ALA A 406 47.92 24.29 3.99
N ARG A 407 49.09 24.55 3.39
CA ARG A 407 50.04 25.56 3.86
C ARG A 407 49.59 27.00 3.57
N GLN A 408 48.85 27.23 2.49
CA GLN A 408 48.28 28.55 2.18
C GLN A 408 47.03 28.89 3.00
N LYS A 409 46.34 27.89 3.56
CA LYS A 409 45.08 28.08 4.31
C LYS A 409 45.25 28.22 5.83
N ARG A 410 46.48 28.18 6.35
CA ARG A 410 46.79 28.29 7.80
C ARG A 410 47.20 29.69 8.26
N GLU A 411 47.33 30.66 7.35
CA GLU A 411 47.54 32.08 7.66
C GLU A 411 46.41 32.95 7.10
N LYS A 412 45.18 32.76 7.58
CA LYS A 412 44.22 33.88 7.74
C LYS A 412 42.98 33.41 8.50
N TYR A 413 42.67 34.18 9.55
CA TYR A 413 41.51 34.12 10.44
C TYR A 413 41.62 33.23 11.70
N SER A 414 42.28 33.78 12.72
CA SER A 414 41.55 34.08 13.96
C SER A 414 41.09 35.54 13.89
N GLY A 415 39.80 35.79 14.12
CA GLY A 415 39.30 37.15 14.39
C GLY A 415 38.06 37.59 13.61
N VAL A 416 36.91 37.48 14.28
CA VAL A 416 35.80 38.46 14.32
C VAL A 416 34.80 38.53 13.13
N SER A 417 33.64 37.92 13.37
CA SER A 417 32.27 38.50 13.46
C SER A 417 31.68 39.46 12.40
N LEU A 418 30.40 39.15 12.10
CA LEU A 418 29.23 40.02 11.82
C LEU A 418 28.90 40.48 10.39
N SER A 419 27.78 39.93 9.91
CA SER A 419 26.54 40.63 9.49
C SER A 419 26.15 40.64 8.01
N SER A 420 24.88 40.25 7.81
CA SER A 420 23.86 40.95 7.02
C SER A 420 23.75 40.73 5.50
N VAL A 421 22.55 40.24 5.13
CA VAL A 421 21.70 40.63 3.96
C VAL A 421 21.92 39.95 2.58
N LYS A 422 20.93 39.10 2.25
CA LYS A 422 20.13 38.98 1.00
C LYS A 422 20.61 39.77 -0.24
N THR A 423 20.78 39.10 -1.39
CA THR A 423 19.82 39.03 -2.54
C THR A 423 20.46 38.35 -3.76
N ASP A 424 19.70 37.43 -4.37
CA ASP A 424 19.49 37.13 -5.80
C ASP A 424 20.62 37.08 -6.84
N SER A 425 20.70 35.88 -7.45
CA SER A 425 20.58 35.58 -8.89
C SER A 425 21.65 36.06 -9.90
N SER A 426 21.91 35.16 -10.85
CA SER A 426 22.64 35.30 -12.13
C SER A 426 24.18 35.10 -12.12
N ALA A 427 24.60 33.90 -12.55
CA ALA A 427 25.82 33.68 -13.35
C ALA A 427 25.85 32.23 -13.90
N LEU A 428 24.84 31.87 -14.70
CA LEU A 428 24.91 30.71 -15.61
C LEU A 428 25.02 31.25 -17.04
N MET A 429 26.15 31.87 -17.38
CA MET A 429 26.55 32.21 -18.76
C MET A 429 28.02 32.65 -18.76
N GLU A 430 28.95 31.77 -18.39
CA GLU A 430 30.37 32.05 -18.66
C GLU A 430 31.22 30.78 -18.72
N TRP A 431 30.91 29.85 -19.64
CA TRP A 431 31.94 28.93 -20.15
C TRP A 431 31.56 28.26 -21.48
N LYS A 432 31.48 29.06 -22.55
CA LYS A 432 31.55 28.54 -23.92
C LYS A 432 32.08 29.59 -24.89
N SER A 433 33.40 29.77 -24.92
CA SER A 433 34.09 30.37 -26.08
C SER A 433 35.56 29.97 -26.09
N LYS A 434 36.10 29.77 -27.30
CA LYS A 434 37.47 29.38 -27.67
C LYS A 434 37.87 27.90 -27.54
N ARG A 435 37.56 27.15 -28.60
CA ARG A 435 38.60 26.57 -29.47
C ARG A 435 37.99 25.99 -30.76
N ALA A 436 38.18 26.70 -31.87
CA ALA A 436 38.08 26.17 -33.22
C ALA A 436 38.89 27.10 -34.16
N SER A 437 39.94 26.56 -34.79
CA SER A 437 40.59 26.99 -36.05
C SER A 437 42.07 26.61 -36.01
N GLU A 438 42.45 25.57 -36.76
CA GLU A 438 43.45 25.63 -37.84
C GLU A 438 43.75 24.21 -38.37
N GLN A 439 43.96 24.14 -39.67
CA GLN A 439 43.94 22.95 -40.53
C GLN A 439 45.11 23.05 -41.51
N SER A 440 45.93 22.00 -41.69
CA SER A 440 46.65 21.68 -42.94
C SER A 440 47.55 20.44 -42.85
N SER A 441 47.48 19.56 -43.88
CA SER A 441 48.49 18.70 -44.57
C SER A 441 49.63 18.05 -43.76
N GLU A 442 50.07 16.79 -43.92
CA GLU A 442 50.27 15.96 -45.11
C GLU A 442 50.65 14.51 -44.69
N ALA A 443 50.68 13.59 -45.66
CA ALA A 443 50.83 12.14 -45.54
C ALA A 443 52.17 11.61 -44.95
N ASP A 444 52.14 10.47 -44.25
CA ASP A 444 52.60 9.20 -44.84
C ASP A 444 52.35 7.94 -43.97
N ARG A 445 52.32 6.82 -44.69
CA ARG A 445 51.95 5.42 -44.41
C ARG A 445 52.68 4.70 -43.24
N LYS A 446 51.91 3.93 -42.44
CA LYS A 446 52.04 2.47 -42.10
C LYS A 446 51.96 2.08 -40.60
N VAL A 447 50.94 1.23 -40.34
CA VAL A 447 50.88 0.12 -39.36
C VAL A 447 50.83 0.49 -37.87
N LEU A 448 49.61 0.55 -37.32
CA LEU A 448 49.35 0.47 -35.88
C LEU A 448 49.54 -0.98 -35.39
N ARG A 449 50.52 -1.17 -34.50
CA ARG A 449 50.66 -2.34 -33.62
C ARG A 449 49.79 -2.11 -32.37
N PRO A 450 49.10 -3.12 -31.79
CA PRO A 450 48.05 -2.91 -30.80
C PRO A 450 48.62 -2.81 -29.38
N THR A 451 48.33 -1.71 -28.69
CA THR A 451 48.56 -1.55 -27.24
C THR A 451 47.36 -0.89 -26.57
N LEU A 452 46.18 -1.53 -26.67
CA LEU A 452 44.96 -1.16 -25.96
C LEU A 452 44.44 -2.33 -25.08
N SER A 453 45.31 -2.97 -24.32
CA SER A 453 44.93 -4.09 -23.44
C SER A 453 45.35 -3.93 -21.97
N LYS A 454 45.84 -2.76 -21.55
CA LYS A 454 46.27 -2.54 -20.15
C LYS A 454 45.51 -1.46 -19.37
N LEU A 455 44.78 -0.56 -20.03
CA LEU A 455 44.03 0.51 -19.35
C LEU A 455 42.56 0.15 -19.07
N ALA A 456 42.00 -0.84 -19.76
CA ALA A 456 40.59 -1.22 -19.65
C ALA A 456 40.30 -2.22 -18.51
N ILE A 457 41.33 -2.85 -17.92
CA ILE A 457 41.17 -3.93 -16.94
C ILE A 457 41.04 -3.39 -15.50
N THR A 458 41.52 -2.18 -15.21
CA THR A 458 41.49 -1.62 -13.83
C THR A 458 40.27 -0.77 -13.50
N SER A 459 39.44 -0.40 -14.49
CA SER A 459 38.21 0.38 -14.26
C SER A 459 36.98 -0.48 -13.92
N LEU A 460 36.99 -1.77 -14.30
CA LEU A 460 35.88 -2.70 -14.05
C LEU A 460 35.77 -3.06 -12.55
N GLU A 461 36.91 -3.26 -11.89
CA GLU A 461 36.97 -3.67 -10.48
C GLU A 461 36.34 -2.64 -9.52
N PHE A 462 36.39 -1.34 -9.86
CA PHE A 462 35.79 -0.28 -9.05
C PHE A 462 34.27 -0.18 -9.24
N SER A 463 33.76 -0.35 -10.47
CA SER A 463 32.31 -0.38 -10.71
C SER A 463 31.62 -1.59 -10.09
N GLU A 464 32.35 -2.71 -9.97
CA GLU A 464 31.88 -3.96 -9.39
C GLU A 464 31.86 -3.96 -7.85
N ALA A 465 32.62 -3.05 -7.21
CA ALA A 465 32.65 -2.88 -5.76
C ALA A 465 31.59 -1.90 -5.21
N LEU A 466 31.00 -1.05 -6.08
CA LEU A 466 29.97 -0.07 -5.69
C LEU A 466 28.69 -0.68 -5.09
N PRO A 467 28.12 -1.79 -5.62
CA PRO A 467 26.92 -2.40 -5.04
C PRO A 467 27.15 -2.88 -3.61
N PHE A 468 28.34 -3.43 -3.33
CA PHE A 468 28.72 -3.81 -1.98
C PHE A 468 28.95 -2.60 -1.07
N ALA A 469 29.58 -1.53 -1.56
CA ALA A 469 29.71 -0.29 -0.78
C ALA A 469 28.34 0.28 -0.39
N ALA A 470 27.37 0.25 -1.31
CA ALA A 470 25.99 0.66 -1.03
C ALA A 470 25.34 -0.26 0.01
N PHE A 471 25.45 -1.59 -0.15
CA PHE A 471 24.93 -2.57 0.80
C PHE A 471 25.52 -2.40 2.21
N ALA A 472 26.85 -2.28 2.32
CA ALA A 472 27.54 -2.06 3.59
C ALA A 472 27.17 -0.71 4.21
N SER A 473 27.03 0.35 3.40
CA SER A 473 26.56 1.66 3.87
C SER A 473 25.14 1.60 4.40
N LEU A 474 24.26 0.79 3.79
CA LEU A 474 22.90 0.58 4.26
C LEU A 474 22.86 -0.22 5.56
N LEU A 475 23.74 -1.21 5.75
CA LEU A 475 23.89 -1.90 7.04
C LEU A 475 24.40 -0.98 8.16
N VAL A 476 25.27 -0.02 7.84
CA VAL A 476 25.66 1.01 8.81
C VAL A 476 24.48 1.93 9.13
N GLU A 477 23.71 2.31 8.11
CA GLU A 477 22.51 3.14 8.28
C GLU A 477 21.42 2.40 9.09
N THR A 478 21.23 1.09 8.93
CA THR A 478 20.27 0.32 9.75
C THR A 478 20.63 0.39 11.23
N VAL A 479 21.92 0.28 11.59
CA VAL A 479 22.39 0.46 12.97
C VAL A 479 22.06 1.85 13.51
N ALA A 480 22.34 2.90 12.73
CA ALA A 480 22.02 4.29 13.14
C ALA A 480 20.50 4.50 13.32
N ARG A 481 19.66 3.88 12.49
CA ARG A 481 18.19 3.93 12.64
C ARG A 481 17.69 3.10 13.82
N LEU A 482 18.40 2.04 14.20
CA LEU A 482 18.04 1.22 15.35
C LEU A 482 18.17 1.98 16.66
N GLU A 483 19.18 2.84 16.80
CA GLU A 483 19.33 3.72 17.98
C GLU A 483 18.10 4.62 18.20
N LEU A 484 17.50 5.14 17.12
CA LEU A 484 16.25 5.91 17.20
C LEU A 484 15.07 5.05 17.67
N VAL A 485 15.02 3.78 17.25
CA VAL A 485 13.98 2.85 17.70
C VAL A 485 14.16 2.53 19.19
N ILE A 486 15.39 2.26 19.64
CA ILE A 486 15.72 2.02 21.06
C ILE A 486 15.23 3.19 21.92
N ALA A 487 15.57 4.43 21.53
CA ALA A 487 15.16 5.63 22.27
C ALA A 487 13.64 5.79 22.38
N GLU A 488 12.89 5.51 21.31
CA GLU A 488 11.42 5.57 21.35
C GLU A 488 10.79 4.44 22.18
N VAL A 489 11.41 3.24 22.21
CA VAL A 489 10.96 2.14 23.09
C VAL A 489 11.20 2.48 24.56
N GLU A 490 12.32 3.11 24.90
CA GLU A 490 12.61 3.56 26.26
C GLU A 490 11.66 4.66 26.73
N GLU A 491 11.40 5.65 25.87
CA GLU A 491 10.43 6.70 26.17
C GLU A 491 9.02 6.12 26.33
N LEU A 492 8.65 5.14 25.50
CA LEU A 492 7.41 4.39 25.66
C LEU A 492 7.37 3.67 27.02
N ALA A 493 8.43 2.94 27.39
CA ALA A 493 8.52 2.23 28.66
C ALA A 493 8.41 3.17 29.87
N ARG A 494 9.07 4.34 29.80
CA ARG A 494 9.02 5.39 30.82
C ARG A 494 7.60 5.95 31.00
N VAL A 495 6.94 6.33 29.90
CA VAL A 495 5.58 6.89 29.95
C VAL A 495 4.55 5.83 30.34
N ALA A 496 4.76 4.57 29.93
CA ALA A 496 3.89 3.45 30.27
C ALA A 496 4.13 2.89 31.69
N SER A 497 5.15 3.38 32.39
CA SER A 497 5.59 2.87 33.71
C SER A 497 5.80 1.36 33.70
N PHE A 498 6.62 0.89 32.75
CA PHE A 498 7.03 -0.50 32.67
C PHE A 498 7.81 -0.94 33.92
N LYS A 499 7.80 -2.24 34.21
CA LYS A 499 8.54 -2.78 35.37
C LYS A 499 10.05 -2.69 35.13
N GLU A 500 10.81 -2.44 36.18
CA GLU A 500 12.27 -2.47 36.13
C GLU A 500 12.78 -3.87 35.76
N TYR A 501 13.89 -3.90 35.01
CA TYR A 501 14.54 -5.11 34.54
C TYR A 501 15.13 -5.91 35.72
N LYS A 502 14.82 -7.20 35.80
CA LYS A 502 15.45 -8.14 36.74
C LYS A 502 16.18 -9.24 35.94
N PRO A 503 17.46 -9.51 36.22
CA PRO A 503 18.27 -10.44 35.42
C PRO A 503 17.91 -11.93 35.58
N ASP A 504 17.01 -12.30 36.52
CA ASP A 504 16.67 -13.70 36.84
C ASP A 504 15.44 -14.27 36.09
N ASP A 505 14.83 -13.52 35.16
CA ASP A 505 13.65 -14.01 34.42
C ASP A 505 14.06 -14.72 33.12
N GLU A 506 13.75 -16.01 33.05
CA GLU A 506 14.06 -16.93 31.95
C GLU A 506 13.48 -16.47 30.59
N PHE A 507 14.29 -16.57 29.54
CA PHE A 507 13.95 -16.23 28.16
C PHE A 507 12.97 -17.24 27.55
N VAL A 508 11.68 -16.91 27.49
CA VAL A 508 10.70 -17.69 26.72
C VAL A 508 10.48 -17.05 25.34
N MET A 509 11.15 -17.60 24.32
CA MET A 509 10.87 -17.33 22.90
C MET A 509 9.50 -17.91 22.53
N ALA A 510 8.43 -17.16 22.80
CA ALA A 510 7.11 -17.45 22.25
C ALA A 510 7.00 -16.82 20.86
N CYS A 511 7.27 -17.60 19.81
CA CYS A 511 6.90 -17.22 18.45
C CYS A 511 5.43 -16.82 18.42
N CYS A 512 5.12 -15.61 17.97
CA CYS A 512 3.75 -15.17 17.67
C CYS A 512 3.20 -15.94 16.45
N VAL A 513 2.92 -17.24 16.64
CA VAL A 513 1.84 -17.89 15.92
C VAL A 513 0.58 -17.50 16.66
N SER A 514 -0.40 -16.96 15.95
CA SER A 514 -1.74 -16.58 16.42
C SER A 514 -2.50 -17.76 17.03
N ASN A 515 -2.06 -18.29 18.18
CA ASN A 515 -2.65 -19.48 18.81
C ASN A 515 -2.37 -19.57 20.32
N SER A 516 -2.28 -18.44 21.02
CA SER A 516 -2.16 -18.42 22.49
C SER A 516 -3.36 -17.75 23.15
N ALA A 517 -4.56 -18.29 22.89
CA ALA A 517 -5.72 -18.02 23.73
C ALA A 517 -6.79 -19.13 23.64
N LEU A 518 -6.41 -20.41 23.58
CA LEU A 518 -7.42 -21.48 23.68
C LEU A 518 -6.83 -22.82 24.14
N GLN A 519 -6.24 -22.84 25.34
CA GLN A 519 -5.86 -24.08 26.00
C GLN A 519 -7.03 -24.73 26.78
N TRP A 520 -8.23 -24.13 26.75
CA TRP A 520 -9.40 -24.63 27.49
C TRP A 520 -10.47 -25.34 26.64
N TRP A 521 -10.44 -25.32 25.30
CA TRP A 521 -11.34 -26.17 24.47
C TRP A 521 -10.59 -27.26 23.70
N LYS A 522 -9.79 -28.07 24.41
CA LYS A 522 -9.46 -29.43 23.98
C LYS A 522 -10.38 -30.43 24.69
N THR A 523 -11.67 -30.35 24.36
CA THR A 523 -12.61 -31.45 24.59
C THR A 523 -13.63 -31.40 23.46
N SER A 524 -13.32 -32.11 22.37
CA SER A 524 -14.29 -32.43 21.33
C SER A 524 -15.51 -33.11 21.94
N PRO A 525 -16.74 -32.65 21.70
CA PRO A 525 -17.87 -33.57 21.71
C PRO A 525 -17.75 -34.42 20.44
N ARG A 526 -17.92 -35.73 20.64
CA ARG A 526 -17.82 -36.76 19.63
C ARG A 526 -18.69 -36.43 18.41
N SER A 527 -18.08 -36.59 17.24
CA SER A 527 -18.69 -36.81 15.94
C SER A 527 -20.04 -37.54 16.01
N LEU A 528 -21.10 -36.92 15.49
CA LEU A 528 -22.42 -37.54 15.30
C LEU A 528 -22.85 -37.68 13.83
N PHE A 529 -22.02 -37.30 12.87
CA PHE A 529 -22.25 -37.60 11.45
C PHE A 529 -20.94 -38.05 10.81
N GLY A 530 -20.77 -39.37 10.77
CA GLY A 530 -19.70 -40.01 10.03
C GLY A 530 -19.97 -39.91 8.53
N TRP A 531 -19.12 -39.18 7.82
CA TRP A 531 -19.01 -39.31 6.37
C TRP A 531 -17.54 -39.37 5.99
N ASN A 532 -17.03 -40.60 5.89
CA ASN A 532 -15.78 -40.92 5.23
C ASN A 532 -16.05 -40.90 3.72
N THR A 533 -15.61 -39.87 2.99
CA THR A 533 -15.46 -39.97 1.53
C THR A 533 -14.22 -39.24 1.05
N GLY A 534 -13.36 -40.05 0.41
CA GLY A 534 -12.11 -39.77 -0.28
C GLY A 534 -11.80 -38.34 -0.71
N ARG A 535 -10.60 -37.90 -0.31
CA ARG A 535 -9.82 -36.89 -1.03
C ARG A 535 -9.66 -37.34 -2.49
N LYS A 536 -10.20 -36.56 -3.42
CA LYS A 536 -9.69 -36.46 -4.79
C LYS A 536 -9.11 -35.06 -4.93
N ASN A 537 -7.82 -34.98 -5.24
CA ASN A 537 -7.16 -33.75 -5.64
C ASN A 537 -7.78 -33.29 -6.97
N THR A 538 -8.27 -32.06 -7.01
CA THR A 538 -8.45 -31.29 -8.25
C THR A 538 -7.83 -29.94 -7.97
N ASP A 539 -6.53 -29.88 -8.27
CA ASP A 539 -5.77 -28.67 -8.46
C ASP A 539 -6.11 -28.20 -9.88
N ASP A 540 -6.74 -27.04 -10.01
CA ASP A 540 -6.94 -26.34 -11.29
C ASP A 540 -7.14 -24.85 -10.95
N SER A 541 -6.01 -24.17 -10.70
CA SER A 541 -5.94 -22.72 -10.90
C SER A 541 -5.94 -22.46 -12.42
N PRO A 542 -6.69 -21.46 -12.93
CA PRO A 542 -6.69 -21.18 -14.36
C PRO A 542 -5.31 -20.66 -14.77
N GLN A 543 -4.60 -21.43 -15.61
CA GLN A 543 -3.30 -21.04 -16.17
C GLN A 543 -3.41 -19.71 -16.93
N PRO A 544 -2.37 -18.87 -16.93
CA PRO A 544 -2.34 -17.62 -17.68
C PRO A 544 -2.49 -17.91 -19.19
N LYS A 545 -3.57 -17.39 -19.77
CA LYS A 545 -3.89 -17.54 -21.19
C LYS A 545 -2.98 -16.64 -22.03
N TYR A 546 -2.26 -17.22 -22.99
CA TYR A 546 -1.49 -16.53 -24.01
C TYR A 546 -2.00 -16.89 -25.40
N TYR A 547 -1.92 -15.94 -26.32
CA TYR A 547 -2.26 -16.13 -27.72
C TYR A 547 -0.98 -16.30 -28.54
N ASP A 548 -0.89 -17.39 -29.31
CA ASP A 548 0.18 -17.59 -30.28
C ASP A 548 -0.11 -16.72 -31.52
N ILE A 549 0.38 -15.47 -31.46
CA ILE A 549 0.30 -14.47 -32.52
C ILE A 549 1.73 -14.03 -32.84
N ASP A 550 2.06 -13.96 -34.13
CA ASP A 550 3.35 -13.44 -34.57
C ASP A 550 3.56 -12.00 -34.10
N LEU A 551 4.80 -11.67 -33.72
CA LEU A 551 5.13 -10.35 -33.20
C LEU A 551 4.89 -9.27 -34.27
N PRO A 552 4.01 -8.29 -34.02
CA PRO A 552 3.71 -7.26 -35.00
C PRO A 552 4.82 -6.20 -35.11
N PHE A 553 5.93 -6.35 -34.39
CA PHE A 553 7.07 -5.44 -34.39
C PHE A 553 8.38 -6.22 -34.40
N SER A 554 9.44 -5.61 -34.93
CA SER A 554 10.78 -6.21 -34.93
C SER A 554 11.33 -6.30 -33.49
N PRO A 555 11.99 -7.41 -33.10
CA PRO A 555 12.68 -7.53 -31.81
C PRO A 555 13.71 -6.42 -31.54
N SER A 556 14.19 -5.72 -32.58
CA SER A 556 15.06 -4.54 -32.44
C SER A 556 14.43 -3.41 -31.64
N LEU A 557 13.10 -3.27 -31.65
CA LEU A 557 12.37 -2.23 -30.90
C LEU A 557 12.63 -2.31 -29.39
N VAL A 558 12.69 -3.54 -28.86
CA VAL A 558 12.88 -3.82 -27.43
C VAL A 558 14.33 -4.17 -27.08
N ALA A 559 15.27 -4.02 -28.03
CA ALA A 559 16.67 -4.39 -27.80
C ALA A 559 17.38 -3.53 -26.75
N LYS A 560 16.85 -2.34 -26.44
CA LYS A 560 17.35 -1.43 -25.40
C LYS A 560 16.52 -1.49 -24.11
N THR A 561 15.64 -2.49 -23.96
CA THR A 561 14.76 -2.62 -22.80
C THR A 561 14.97 -3.97 -22.09
N PHE A 562 14.32 -4.16 -20.94
CA PHE A 562 14.33 -5.42 -20.18
C PHE A 562 13.79 -6.63 -20.94
N LEU A 563 13.11 -6.42 -22.07
CA LEU A 563 12.60 -7.48 -22.94
C LEU A 563 13.63 -7.96 -23.98
N ARG A 564 14.88 -7.45 -23.94
CA ARG A 564 15.95 -7.83 -24.88
C ARG A 564 16.21 -9.33 -24.85
N GLY A 565 16.06 -9.97 -26.01
CA GLY A 565 16.37 -11.40 -26.19
C GLY A 565 15.39 -12.35 -25.50
N LYS A 566 14.25 -11.84 -25.02
CA LYS A 566 13.20 -12.64 -24.38
C LYS A 566 12.10 -12.99 -25.38
N GLU A 567 11.48 -14.15 -25.19
CA GLU A 567 10.27 -14.52 -25.94
C GLU A 567 9.09 -13.67 -25.45
N LEU A 568 8.35 -13.08 -26.40
CA LEU A 568 7.18 -12.25 -26.14
C LEU A 568 5.94 -12.93 -26.69
N LYS A 569 4.90 -13.04 -25.87
CA LYS A 569 3.60 -13.59 -26.25
C LYS A 569 2.49 -12.59 -26.00
N CYS A 570 1.44 -12.67 -26.82
CA CYS A 570 0.28 -11.81 -26.66
C CYS A 570 -0.54 -12.27 -25.45
N CYS A 571 -0.71 -11.39 -24.47
CA CYS A 571 -1.38 -11.69 -23.21
C CYS A 571 -2.79 -11.08 -23.13
N TYR A 572 -3.12 -10.15 -24.02
CA TYR A 572 -4.42 -9.51 -24.12
C TYR A 572 -4.70 -9.07 -25.56
N LYS A 573 -5.91 -9.35 -26.04
CA LYS A 573 -6.41 -8.89 -27.34
C LYS A 573 -7.85 -8.40 -27.19
N ALA A 574 -8.08 -7.11 -27.39
CA ALA A 574 -9.37 -6.47 -27.10
C ALA A 574 -10.56 -7.07 -27.88
N SER A 575 -10.35 -7.56 -29.11
CA SER A 575 -11.40 -8.24 -29.87
C SER A 575 -11.84 -9.59 -29.29
N ILE A 576 -10.97 -10.27 -28.53
CA ILE A 576 -11.25 -11.58 -27.92
C ILE A 576 -11.64 -11.42 -26.44
N ASP A 577 -10.85 -10.66 -25.70
CA ASP A 577 -10.98 -10.49 -24.25
C ASP A 577 -11.97 -9.38 -23.89
N GLY A 578 -12.32 -8.50 -24.84
CA GLY A 578 -13.27 -7.40 -24.68
C GLY A 578 -12.58 -6.06 -24.40
N PHE A 579 -13.24 -4.97 -24.81
CA PHE A 579 -12.70 -3.59 -24.79
C PHE A 579 -12.83 -2.86 -23.45
N SER A 580 -13.27 -3.53 -22.39
CA SER A 580 -13.38 -2.92 -21.06
C SER A 580 -12.02 -2.83 -20.39
N ALA A 581 -11.72 -1.71 -19.70
CA ALA A 581 -10.53 -1.58 -18.87
C ALA A 581 -10.38 -2.72 -17.84
N THR A 582 -11.49 -3.21 -17.30
CA THR A 582 -11.48 -4.36 -16.37
C THR A 582 -10.96 -5.64 -17.02
N ASN A 583 -11.27 -5.85 -18.31
CA ASN A 583 -10.84 -7.04 -19.04
C ASN A 583 -9.37 -6.92 -19.42
N PHE A 584 -8.94 -5.72 -19.77
CA PHE A 584 -7.53 -5.39 -19.93
C PHE A 584 -6.73 -5.73 -18.67
N HIS A 585 -7.12 -5.22 -17.50
CA HIS A 585 -6.41 -5.49 -16.25
C HIS A 585 -6.45 -6.97 -15.84
N GLY A 586 -7.59 -7.65 -16.02
CA GLY A 586 -7.69 -9.09 -15.79
C GLY A 586 -6.74 -9.94 -16.64
N CYS A 587 -6.26 -9.41 -17.77
CA CYS A 587 -5.33 -10.09 -18.66
C CYS A 587 -3.89 -9.57 -18.59
N CYS A 588 -3.65 -8.33 -18.14
CA CYS A 588 -2.35 -7.67 -18.21
C CYS A 588 -1.69 -7.46 -16.85
N ASP A 589 -2.44 -7.49 -15.76
CA ASP A 589 -1.90 -7.26 -14.42
C ASP A 589 -0.91 -8.35 -14.02
N PHE A 590 0.16 -7.95 -13.34
CA PHE A 590 1.22 -8.84 -12.85
C PHE A 590 1.92 -9.63 -13.97
N LYS A 591 2.00 -9.10 -15.19
CA LYS A 591 2.76 -9.73 -16.29
C LYS A 591 4.11 -9.05 -16.60
N GLY A 592 4.48 -8.04 -15.82
CA GLY A 592 5.73 -7.30 -15.95
C GLY A 592 5.79 -6.34 -17.13
N PRO A 593 7.00 -5.97 -17.60
CA PRO A 593 7.19 -5.06 -18.72
C PRO A 593 6.46 -5.55 -19.97
N CYS A 594 5.76 -4.64 -20.65
CA CYS A 594 4.92 -5.01 -21.80
C CYS A 594 4.93 -3.96 -22.91
N VAL A 595 4.68 -4.45 -24.12
CA VAL A 595 4.51 -3.64 -25.33
C VAL A 595 3.03 -3.62 -25.69
N ILE A 596 2.47 -2.42 -25.82
CA ILE A 596 1.09 -2.21 -26.24
C ILE A 596 1.08 -1.79 -27.70
N ILE A 597 0.22 -2.42 -28.50
CA ILE A 597 0.01 -2.12 -29.92
C ILE A 597 -1.46 -1.77 -30.12
N GLY A 598 -1.71 -0.62 -30.73
CA GLY A 598 -3.04 -0.14 -31.08
C GLY A 598 -3.21 -0.02 -32.58
N TYR A 599 -4.37 -0.47 -33.07
CA TYR A 599 -4.82 -0.28 -34.45
C TYR A 599 -6.02 0.65 -34.47
N THR A 600 -5.90 1.73 -35.22
CA THR A 600 -7.01 2.68 -35.43
C THR A 600 -7.85 2.28 -36.64
N ASN A 601 -9.08 2.78 -36.70
CA ASN A 601 -9.98 2.62 -37.85
C ASN A 601 -9.47 3.22 -39.18
N LYS A 602 -8.40 4.04 -39.13
CA LYS A 602 -7.76 4.64 -40.30
C LYS A 602 -6.55 3.82 -40.78
N SER A 603 -6.47 2.54 -40.39
CA SER A 603 -5.32 1.67 -40.64
C SER A 603 -4.00 2.21 -40.10
N PHE A 604 -4.04 3.17 -39.17
CA PHE A 604 -2.84 3.70 -38.52
C PHE A 604 -2.48 2.84 -37.31
N LYS A 605 -1.21 2.42 -37.27
CA LYS A 605 -0.63 1.54 -36.26
C LYS A 605 0.32 2.32 -35.37
N PHE A 606 0.14 2.17 -34.06
CA PHE A 606 0.97 2.80 -33.05
C PHE A 606 1.22 1.86 -31.88
N GLY A 607 2.11 2.25 -30.99
CA GLY A 607 2.29 1.51 -29.76
C GLY A 607 3.02 2.30 -28.69
N ALA A 608 3.19 1.63 -27.56
CA ALA A 608 3.84 2.16 -26.40
C ALA A 608 4.54 1.04 -25.63
N PHE A 609 5.65 1.36 -24.99
CA PHE A 609 6.37 0.45 -24.13
C PHE A 609 6.24 0.87 -22.67
N ASN A 610 5.67 -0.02 -21.86
CA ASN A 610 5.57 0.14 -20.42
C ASN A 610 6.63 -0.74 -19.72
N PRO A 611 7.69 -0.16 -19.14
CA PRO A 611 8.72 -0.91 -18.41
C PRO A 611 8.23 -1.50 -17.07
N GLU A 612 7.22 -0.92 -16.43
CA GLU A 612 6.76 -1.33 -15.09
C GLU A 612 5.69 -2.44 -15.12
N GLY A 613 4.94 -2.51 -16.22
CA GLY A 613 3.73 -3.34 -16.31
C GLY A 613 2.50 -2.68 -15.66
N TYR A 614 1.46 -3.48 -15.44
CA TYR A 614 0.19 -3.04 -14.84
C TYR A 614 -0.08 -3.83 -13.55
N ARG A 615 -0.69 -3.17 -12.56
CA ARG A 615 -1.00 -3.74 -11.23
C ARG A 615 -2.32 -3.24 -10.66
N SER A 616 -3.08 -2.41 -11.40
CA SER A 616 -4.32 -1.79 -10.93
C SER A 616 -4.13 -1.00 -9.62
N THR A 617 -3.03 -0.25 -9.49
CA THR A 617 -2.66 0.45 -8.24
C THR A 617 -3.38 1.77 -8.00
N ASP A 618 -4.04 2.33 -9.02
CA ASP A 618 -4.57 3.71 -9.04
C ASP A 618 -3.52 4.79 -8.77
N ASP A 619 -2.26 4.52 -9.16
CA ASP A 619 -1.13 5.43 -8.98
C ASP A 619 -0.40 5.71 -10.30
N TYR A 620 0.63 6.55 -10.24
CA TYR A 620 1.52 6.86 -11.35
C TYR A 620 2.95 6.40 -11.08
N TYR A 621 3.67 6.07 -12.15
CA TYR A 621 5.07 5.67 -12.08
C TYR A 621 5.97 6.69 -12.77
N ASP A 622 7.09 7.02 -12.11
CA ASP A 622 8.16 7.83 -12.69
C ASP A 622 9.18 6.92 -13.38
N THR A 623 9.32 7.09 -14.70
CA THR A 623 10.30 6.34 -15.48
C THR A 623 10.69 7.11 -16.75
N PHE A 624 11.98 7.05 -17.08
CA PHE A 624 12.50 7.59 -18.34
C PHE A 624 12.52 6.54 -19.46
N ASP A 625 12.36 5.26 -19.12
CA ASP A 625 12.45 4.15 -20.06
C ASP A 625 11.13 3.85 -20.79
N ALA A 626 10.02 4.45 -20.33
CA ALA A 626 8.78 4.43 -21.07
C ALA A 626 8.90 5.29 -22.34
N PHE A 627 8.42 4.76 -23.47
CA PHE A 627 8.40 5.49 -24.74
C PHE A 627 7.16 5.14 -25.57
N LEU A 628 6.75 6.09 -26.40
CA LEU A 628 5.71 5.89 -27.41
C LEU A 628 6.37 5.63 -28.75
N PHE A 629 5.67 4.98 -29.69
CA PHE A 629 6.17 4.80 -31.04
C PHE A 629 5.03 4.67 -32.06
N TYR A 630 5.34 4.94 -33.32
CA TYR A 630 4.39 4.81 -34.42
C TYR A 630 5.09 4.41 -35.73
N TRP A 631 4.31 3.89 -36.66
CA TRP A 631 4.76 3.60 -38.01
C TRP A 631 4.29 4.68 -38.99
N THR A 632 5.11 4.91 -40.01
CA THR A 632 4.68 5.65 -41.21
C THR A 632 3.95 4.68 -42.14
N ASP A 633 3.20 5.20 -43.12
CA ASP A 633 2.33 4.41 -44.02
C ASP A 633 3.04 3.25 -44.76
N ASN A 634 4.37 3.18 -44.73
CA ASN A 634 5.14 2.00 -45.12
C ASN A 634 5.36 1.05 -43.93
N GLU A 635 4.52 0.02 -43.80
CA GLU A 635 4.55 -1.02 -42.76
C GLU A 635 5.90 -1.76 -42.61
N LYS A 636 6.82 -1.64 -43.58
CA LYS A 636 8.16 -2.25 -43.57
C LYS A 636 9.26 -1.38 -42.95
N SER A 637 8.94 -0.16 -42.51
CA SER A 637 9.91 0.74 -41.88
C SER A 637 10.03 0.50 -40.37
N ASP A 638 11.22 0.74 -39.82
CA ASP A 638 11.42 0.70 -38.37
C ASP A 638 10.54 1.77 -37.69
N PRO A 639 9.91 1.45 -36.55
CA PRO A 639 9.05 2.38 -35.83
C PRO A 639 9.83 3.61 -35.35
N ILE A 640 9.19 4.78 -35.41
CA ILE A 640 9.75 6.02 -34.88
C ILE A 640 9.45 6.10 -33.40
N ILE A 641 10.51 6.14 -32.57
CA ILE A 641 10.42 6.19 -31.11
C ILE A 641 10.32 7.64 -30.63
N LEU A 642 9.37 7.88 -29.74
CA LEU A 642 9.11 9.14 -29.05
C LEU A 642 9.45 8.96 -27.57
N PRO A 643 10.67 9.33 -27.13
CA PRO A 643 11.08 9.17 -25.75
C PRO A 643 10.33 10.13 -24.81
N LYS A 644 10.39 9.85 -23.51
CA LYS A 644 9.98 10.78 -22.46
C LYS A 644 10.91 12.02 -22.48
N VAL A 645 10.35 13.24 -22.55
CA VAL A 645 11.14 14.49 -22.68
C VAL A 645 10.77 15.61 -21.70
N GLY A 646 9.69 15.48 -20.92
CA GLY A 646 9.28 16.54 -19.97
C GLY A 646 8.04 16.18 -19.13
N GLY A 647 7.48 17.14 -18.39
CA GLY A 647 6.28 16.98 -17.53
C GLY A 647 6.58 16.71 -16.05
N SER A 648 5.55 16.63 -15.20
CA SER A 648 5.69 16.07 -13.85
C SER A 648 6.24 14.63 -13.97
N GLY A 649 6.96 14.12 -12.97
CA GLY A 649 7.53 12.75 -12.95
C GLY A 649 6.50 11.61 -13.08
N ALA A 650 5.27 11.86 -13.55
CA ALA A 650 4.30 10.83 -13.89
C ALA A 650 4.45 10.43 -15.36
N ALA A 651 5.26 9.41 -15.63
CA ALA A 651 5.46 8.86 -16.96
C ALA A 651 4.34 7.88 -17.35
N LEU A 652 3.84 7.12 -16.39
CA LEU A 652 2.78 6.13 -16.59
C LEU A 652 1.69 6.33 -15.54
N PHE A 653 0.45 6.02 -15.87
CA PHE A 653 -0.66 5.97 -14.92
C PHE A 653 -1.32 4.59 -15.00
N ASP A 654 -1.48 3.94 -13.85
CA ASP A 654 -2.01 2.58 -13.70
C ASP A 654 -3.33 2.62 -12.92
N TYR A 655 -4.37 3.11 -13.58
CA TYR A 655 -5.72 3.20 -13.01
C TYR A 655 -6.47 1.89 -13.19
N ALA A 656 -6.96 1.28 -12.10
CA ALA A 656 -7.68 0.00 -12.12
C ALA A 656 -8.93 -0.01 -13.03
N ARG A 657 -9.47 1.17 -13.35
CA ARG A 657 -10.64 1.36 -14.22
C ARG A 657 -10.35 2.15 -15.49
N GLY A 658 -9.09 2.47 -15.75
CA GLY A 658 -8.61 3.02 -17.01
C GLY A 658 -7.88 1.95 -17.82
N GLY A 659 -7.73 2.14 -19.12
CA GLY A 659 -6.76 1.38 -19.89
C GLY A 659 -5.35 1.99 -19.83
N PRO A 660 -4.45 1.59 -20.74
CA PRO A 660 -3.09 2.12 -20.85
C PRO A 660 -3.03 3.65 -20.89
N GLN A 661 -2.29 4.25 -19.95
CA GLN A 661 -2.07 5.70 -19.91
C GLN A 661 -0.59 6.07 -19.72
N PHE A 662 -0.08 6.84 -20.68
CA PHE A 662 1.28 7.33 -20.77
C PHE A 662 1.30 8.85 -20.63
N GLY A 663 1.80 9.33 -19.50
CA GLY A 663 1.78 10.73 -19.12
C GLY A 663 0.37 11.25 -18.84
N ALA A 664 0.28 12.50 -18.39
CA ALA A 664 -1.01 13.12 -18.06
C ALA A 664 -1.91 13.21 -19.31
N ASP A 665 -1.31 13.61 -20.44
CA ASP A 665 -2.00 13.82 -21.72
C ASP A 665 -1.31 13.08 -22.90
N GLY A 666 -0.23 12.32 -22.69
CA GLY A 666 0.63 11.79 -23.75
C GLY A 666 -0.07 10.79 -24.67
N LEU A 667 -0.52 9.68 -24.12
CA LEU A 667 -1.39 8.70 -24.77
C LEU A 667 -2.32 8.09 -23.72
N LEU A 668 -3.62 8.18 -23.95
CA LEU A 668 -4.66 7.65 -23.07
C LEU A 668 -5.53 6.72 -23.89
N ILE A 669 -5.60 5.44 -23.53
CA ILE A 669 -6.48 4.45 -24.15
C ILE A 669 -7.53 4.04 -23.13
N GLY A 670 -8.81 4.33 -23.40
CA GLY A 670 -9.91 4.08 -22.47
C GLY A 670 -9.70 4.70 -21.08
N PRO A 671 -9.51 6.02 -20.96
CA PRO A 671 -9.36 6.66 -19.65
C PRO A 671 -10.62 6.48 -18.79
N PRO A 672 -10.50 6.51 -17.44
CA PRO A 672 -11.64 6.38 -16.56
C PRO A 672 -12.63 7.53 -16.78
N LEU A 673 -13.94 7.25 -16.68
CA LEU A 673 -14.99 8.25 -16.94
C LEU A 673 -15.14 9.29 -15.82
N ALA A 674 -14.48 9.07 -14.68
CA ALA A 674 -14.39 10.03 -13.58
C ALA A 674 -12.90 10.33 -13.28
N PRO A 675 -12.52 11.61 -13.04
CA PRO A 675 -11.15 11.95 -12.68
C PRO A 675 -10.79 11.37 -11.31
N VAL A 676 -9.78 10.50 -11.27
CA VAL A 676 -9.24 9.90 -10.04
C VAL A 676 -8.31 10.91 -9.37
N MET A 677 -8.89 11.91 -8.70
CA MET A 677 -8.12 12.93 -7.96
C MET A 677 -7.75 12.40 -6.56
N GLY A 678 -6.69 11.60 -6.47
CA GLY A 678 -5.98 11.32 -5.22
C GLY A 678 -6.76 10.58 -4.13
N GLY A 679 -7.80 9.83 -4.49
CA GLY A 679 -8.50 8.92 -3.59
C GLY A 679 -8.50 7.51 -4.16
N PHE A 680 -8.14 6.51 -3.34
CA PHE A 680 -8.18 5.09 -3.70
C PHE A 680 -9.55 4.73 -4.27
N ALA A 681 -9.61 4.52 -5.58
CA ALA A 681 -10.82 4.14 -6.29
C ALA A 681 -10.78 2.62 -6.49
N GLY A 682 -10.88 1.88 -5.38
CA GLY A 682 -10.96 0.42 -5.42
C GLY A 682 -12.01 -0.08 -6.43
N PRO A 683 -11.91 -1.35 -6.86
CA PRO A 683 -12.70 -1.93 -7.96
C PRO A 683 -14.24 -1.80 -7.79
N ASP A 684 -14.71 -1.52 -6.58
CA ASP A 684 -16.12 -1.44 -6.18
C ASP A 684 -16.71 -0.01 -6.11
N THR A 685 -16.00 1.02 -6.56
CA THR A 685 -16.55 2.40 -6.56
C THR A 685 -17.59 2.61 -7.68
N ASN A 686 -18.45 3.63 -7.64
CA ASN A 686 -19.43 3.93 -8.71
C ASN A 686 -18.83 4.71 -9.90
N SER A 687 -17.50 4.70 -10.06
CA SER A 687 -16.79 5.37 -11.15
C SER A 687 -16.98 4.61 -12.48
N GLY A 688 -17.23 5.32 -13.59
CA GLY A 688 -17.46 4.66 -14.88
C GLY A 688 -16.18 4.01 -15.43
N ILE A 689 -16.30 2.77 -15.91
CA ILE A 689 -15.20 1.97 -16.48
C ILE A 689 -14.80 2.54 -17.83
N GLY A 690 -13.49 2.68 -18.08
CA GLY A 690 -12.94 3.12 -19.35
C GLY A 690 -13.16 2.11 -20.49
N ASP A 691 -13.45 2.63 -21.69
CA ASP A 691 -13.63 1.85 -22.92
C ASP A 691 -12.42 2.03 -23.85
N LEU A 692 -11.68 0.94 -24.09
CA LEU A 692 -10.46 0.93 -24.90
C LEU A 692 -10.72 1.20 -26.39
N ARG A 693 -11.98 1.32 -26.83
CA ARG A 693 -12.32 1.76 -28.20
C ARG A 693 -11.97 3.23 -28.46
N GLN A 694 -11.71 4.02 -27.43
CA GLN A 694 -11.39 5.44 -27.57
C GLN A 694 -9.98 5.71 -27.06
N ALA A 695 -9.19 6.43 -27.86
CA ALA A 695 -7.88 6.90 -27.45
C ALA A 695 -7.73 8.41 -27.66
N LYS A 696 -6.91 9.05 -26.82
CA LYS A 696 -6.57 10.47 -26.88
C LYS A 696 -5.06 10.64 -26.75
N SER A 697 -4.47 11.57 -27.48
CA SER A 697 -3.03 11.85 -27.40
C SER A 697 -2.71 13.33 -27.60
N ARG A 698 -1.81 13.84 -26.75
CA ARG A 698 -1.18 15.16 -26.84
C ARG A 698 0.30 15.07 -26.44
N LEU A 699 1.16 15.20 -27.43
CA LEU A 699 2.62 15.15 -27.35
C LEU A 699 3.22 16.54 -27.10
N GLY A 700 4.45 16.58 -26.59
CA GLY A 700 5.22 17.81 -26.34
C GLY A 700 5.32 18.23 -24.88
N LEU A 701 4.45 17.73 -24.01
CA LEU A 701 4.55 17.90 -22.56
C LEU A 701 5.27 16.72 -21.91
N SER A 702 4.68 15.53 -21.97
CA SER A 702 5.25 14.31 -21.37
C SER A 702 6.23 13.60 -22.30
N TYR A 703 5.82 13.37 -23.54
CA TYR A 703 6.55 12.62 -24.56
C TYR A 703 6.93 13.50 -25.75
N ALA A 704 7.99 13.12 -26.47
CA ALA A 704 8.51 13.87 -27.61
C ALA A 704 7.43 14.10 -28.69
N LYS A 705 7.47 15.28 -29.33
CA LYS A 705 6.64 15.55 -30.51
C LYS A 705 7.08 14.66 -31.67
N ARG A 706 6.16 14.42 -32.60
CA ARG A 706 6.48 13.72 -33.86
C ARG A 706 7.50 14.52 -34.68
N VAL A 707 8.21 13.83 -35.55
CA VAL A 707 9.23 14.42 -36.44
C VAL A 707 8.61 15.43 -37.42
N ASP A 708 7.34 15.24 -37.77
CA ASP A 708 6.53 16.17 -38.58
C ASP A 708 6.05 17.43 -37.82
N GLY A 709 6.42 17.57 -36.54
CA GLY A 709 6.04 18.70 -35.69
C GLY A 709 4.63 18.61 -35.10
N LYS A 710 3.87 17.55 -35.39
CA LYS A 710 2.50 17.40 -34.89
C LYS A 710 2.47 17.07 -33.40
N GLU A 711 1.43 17.59 -32.73
CA GLU A 711 1.25 17.49 -31.28
C GLU A 711 0.38 16.30 -30.86
N SER A 712 0.02 15.38 -31.75
CA SER A 712 -0.70 14.16 -31.38
C SER A 712 -0.08 12.93 -32.03
N LEU A 713 -0.11 11.79 -31.34
CA LEU A 713 0.32 10.52 -31.91
C LEU A 713 -0.48 10.16 -33.18
N PHE A 714 -1.76 10.57 -33.26
CA PHE A 714 -2.65 10.30 -34.39
C PHE A 714 -2.57 11.36 -35.52
N GLY A 715 -1.57 12.24 -35.49
CA GLY A 715 -1.39 13.28 -36.50
C GLY A 715 -2.16 14.55 -36.15
N ASP A 716 -3.08 14.98 -37.02
CA ASP A 716 -3.82 16.24 -36.84
C ASP A 716 -4.98 16.11 -35.84
N GLU A 717 -5.41 14.89 -35.57
CA GLU A 717 -6.48 14.59 -34.63
C GLU A 717 -5.92 14.28 -33.25
N SER A 718 -6.56 14.80 -32.21
CA SER A 718 -6.18 14.52 -30.81
C SER A 718 -6.85 13.27 -30.23
N ARG A 719 -7.81 12.68 -30.95
CA ARG A 719 -8.59 11.51 -30.55
C ARG A 719 -8.69 10.53 -31.71
N ALA A 720 -8.68 9.24 -31.41
CA ALA A 720 -8.86 8.18 -32.40
C ALA A 720 -9.78 7.08 -31.85
N THR A 721 -10.47 6.40 -32.75
CA THR A 721 -11.22 5.17 -32.44
C THR A 721 -10.35 3.97 -32.76
N LEU A 722 -10.21 3.08 -31.78
CA LEU A 722 -9.40 1.87 -31.88
C LEU A 722 -10.25 0.67 -32.31
N GLU A 723 -9.76 -0.06 -33.30
CA GLU A 723 -10.34 -1.34 -33.73
C GLU A 723 -9.78 -2.51 -32.94
N GLU A 724 -8.53 -2.41 -32.49
CA GLU A 724 -7.85 -3.48 -31.77
C GLU A 724 -6.78 -2.91 -30.84
N VAL A 725 -6.65 -3.52 -29.66
CA VAL A 725 -5.56 -3.27 -28.71
C VAL A 725 -4.96 -4.61 -28.32
N GLN A 726 -3.65 -4.74 -28.49
CA GLN A 726 -2.90 -5.95 -28.18
C GLN A 726 -1.79 -5.62 -27.19
N VAL A 727 -1.54 -6.54 -26.25
CA VAL A 727 -0.45 -6.40 -25.28
C VAL A 727 0.43 -7.63 -25.34
N PHE A 728 1.73 -7.39 -25.44
CA PHE A 728 2.76 -8.43 -25.50
C PHE A 728 3.65 -8.32 -24.28
N CYS A 729 3.84 -9.42 -23.56
CA CYS A 729 4.74 -9.52 -22.42
C CYS A 729 5.57 -10.80 -22.53
N SER A 730 6.61 -10.93 -21.71
CA SER A 730 7.38 -12.17 -21.66
C SER A 730 6.75 -13.15 -20.66
N PRO A 731 6.33 -14.36 -21.08
CA PRO A 731 5.81 -15.36 -20.13
C PRO A 731 6.82 -15.74 -19.04
N GLN A 732 8.12 -15.70 -19.37
CA GLN A 732 9.20 -15.97 -18.42
C GLN A 732 9.31 -14.91 -17.32
N ILE A 733 9.02 -13.65 -17.65
CA ILE A 733 9.00 -12.56 -16.67
C ILE A 733 7.68 -12.57 -15.92
N ALA A 734 6.57 -12.81 -16.62
CA ALA A 734 5.26 -12.93 -16.02
C ALA A 734 5.17 -14.07 -14.99
N SER A 735 5.95 -15.15 -15.13
CA SER A 735 6.02 -16.20 -14.12
C SER A 735 6.81 -15.83 -12.85
N LEU A 736 7.53 -14.70 -12.86
CA LEU A 736 8.26 -14.19 -11.69
C LEU A 736 7.39 -13.29 -10.80
N TYR A 737 6.21 -12.89 -11.29
CA TYR A 737 5.19 -12.13 -10.58
C TYR A 737 4.07 -13.06 -10.10
#